data_AF-A0A2V6YZG9-F1
#
_entry.id   AF-A0A2V6YZG9-F1
#
_cell.length_a   1.000
_cell.length_b   1.000
_cell.length_c   1.000
_cell.angle_alpha   90.00
_cell.angle_beta   90.00
_cell.angle_gamma   90.00
#
_symmetry.space_group_name_H-M   'P 1'
#
loop_
_entity.id
_entity.type
_entity.pdbx_description
1 polymer ?
#
loop_
_entity_poly.entity_id
_entity_poly.type
_entity_poly.pdbx_seq_one_letter_code
_entity_poly.pdbx_strand_id
1 'polypeptide(L)'
;MNPAPRLEVELPDRIPLNGPGPSPVCNGTSRRQAAALRLGDLLVVEGLATEAQVQKALRVQGQANTYMPLGHILVAQDVLTRRQLVSVLERYRRRSKLGELLVKTHALTPEQLSTALAEQRRWKQTLGEAVIRLKFVTEEQLRRALCLQLNINFFDLATIALDMSLKPLINPRFAMKRLVVPVARVGQTLVVAMDDPTRTAVIDDLKSSTGFEIEVITSTKANILRALGQMYPGPMAAGSNGHAPHEPQPLMGEPHVISFEEIESLSEGHTLDVGGQRVSESTSSIVRELLTLAVERGASDIHLEAVDRGIQTRFRIDGVLQGLDLDRLNETLNLNRGRLMSRLKILSKLDIAERRRPQDGSFRARVERGGQTATVDFRISIIPSFYGESAVIRILDPRGLPQSVEALGLRAPVAARLRQLLRSTTGIILVTGPTGSGKSTTLFGALKSVYQPGIKILTAENPIEYVCDAFRQHEVDDRLGNTFAKYLRSFLRHDPDVIMVGEIRDSETAELAFRAAQTGHLVLSTLHANDTISALPRLLDLGVDANLITSSLLGVLSQRLAREVCSECRERYTPPADLLEDILGTPPADFRWYRGRGCSSCNYTGYRGRLILTELWAPNDADVVLINRGAPFEEVRQSAQKTTLPMADDAAEKLRQGRTNLEELIRALPHSALRQLRLDAN
;
A
#
# COMPACT_ATOMS: atom_id res chain seq x y z
N MET A 1 37.10 -21.81 -41.30
CA MET A 1 35.85 -22.33 -40.72
C MET A 1 34.73 -21.39 -41.11
N ASN A 2 33.77 -21.88 -41.89
CA ASN A 2 32.60 -21.14 -42.38
C ASN A 2 31.71 -20.67 -41.21
N PRO A 3 31.19 -19.44 -41.21
CA PRO A 3 30.02 -19.10 -40.42
C PRO A 3 28.74 -19.57 -41.11
N ALA A 4 27.83 -20.15 -40.34
CA ALA A 4 26.54 -20.70 -40.77
C ALA A 4 25.58 -19.63 -41.33
N PRO A 5 24.61 -19.99 -42.20
CA PRO A 5 23.68 -19.04 -42.81
C PRO A 5 22.58 -18.61 -41.83
N ARG A 6 22.25 -17.32 -41.85
CA ARG A 6 21.08 -16.73 -41.17
C ARG A 6 19.83 -17.01 -42.02
N LEU A 7 18.79 -17.59 -41.41
CA LEU A 7 17.44 -17.63 -41.97
C LEU A 7 16.81 -16.24 -41.81
N GLU A 8 16.62 -15.53 -42.92
CA GLU A 8 15.72 -14.38 -43.01
C GLU A 8 14.29 -14.91 -43.22
N VAL A 9 13.35 -14.47 -42.38
CA VAL A 9 11.91 -14.69 -42.55
C VAL A 9 11.33 -13.37 -43.04
N GLU A 10 10.91 -13.33 -44.30
CA GLU A 10 10.16 -12.22 -44.89
C GLU A 10 8.78 -12.11 -44.23
N LEU A 11 8.48 -10.93 -43.69
CA LEU A 11 7.14 -10.53 -43.26
C LEU A 11 6.40 -9.94 -44.46
N PRO A 12 5.13 -10.32 -44.74
CA PRO A 12 4.37 -9.68 -45.81
C PRO A 12 4.02 -8.22 -45.44
N ASP A 13 4.07 -7.35 -46.44
CA ASP A 13 3.89 -5.91 -46.35
C ASP A 13 2.60 -5.49 -45.62
N ARG A 14 2.75 -4.59 -44.64
CA ARG A 14 1.64 -3.88 -44.00
C ARG A 14 1.17 -2.75 -44.91
N ILE A 15 -0.09 -2.80 -45.35
CA ILE A 15 -0.76 -1.68 -46.01
C ILE A 15 -1.03 -0.57 -44.96
N PRO A 16 -0.75 0.72 -45.25
CA PRO A 16 -0.94 1.80 -44.29
C PRO A 16 -2.43 2.06 -44.02
N LEU A 17 -2.81 1.97 -42.75
CA LEU A 17 -4.11 2.42 -42.21
C LEU A 17 -4.03 3.93 -41.98
N ASN A 18 -4.32 4.74 -43.00
CA ASN A 18 -4.92 6.08 -42.89
C ASN A 18 -5.08 6.71 -44.29
N GLY A 19 -6.30 6.66 -44.82
CA GLY A 19 -6.72 7.40 -46.01
C GLY A 19 -8.23 7.60 -45.98
N PRO A 20 -8.77 8.72 -46.51
CA PRO A 20 -10.21 8.98 -46.51
C PRO A 20 -10.90 7.92 -47.37
N GLY A 21 -12.00 7.34 -46.86
CA GLY A 21 -12.71 6.25 -47.50
C GLY A 21 -13.17 6.59 -48.93
N PRO A 22 -13.29 5.59 -49.82
CA PRO A 22 -13.73 5.82 -51.19
C PRO A 22 -15.17 6.33 -51.22
N SER A 23 -15.42 7.31 -52.07
CA SER A 23 -16.76 7.82 -52.38
C SER A 23 -17.61 6.74 -53.08
N PRO A 24 -18.93 6.69 -52.86
CA PRO A 24 -19.76 5.60 -53.37
C PRO A 24 -20.00 5.74 -54.87
N VAL A 25 -19.43 4.83 -55.66
CA VAL A 25 -19.87 4.61 -57.04
C VAL A 25 -21.22 3.91 -56.98
N CYS A 26 -22.28 4.66 -57.31
CA CYS A 26 -23.64 4.14 -57.42
C CYS A 26 -23.78 3.28 -58.68
N ASN A 27 -23.88 1.96 -58.52
CA ASN A 27 -24.54 1.10 -59.52
C ASN A 27 -25.93 0.73 -59.00
N GLY A 28 -26.94 1.31 -59.63
CA GLY A 28 -28.33 1.35 -59.18
C GLY A 28 -29.04 0.00 -59.20
N THR A 29 -29.06 -0.69 -58.07
CA THR A 29 -30.13 -1.64 -57.74
C THR A 29 -31.22 -0.91 -56.96
N SER A 30 -32.45 -0.90 -57.47
CA SER A 30 -33.56 -0.27 -56.76
C SER A 30 -33.78 -0.94 -55.39
N ARG A 31 -34.10 -0.17 -54.34
CA ARG A 31 -34.41 -0.71 -53.00
C ARG A 31 -35.47 -1.83 -53.00
N ARG A 32 -36.32 -1.92 -54.04
CA ARG A 32 -37.29 -3.00 -54.24
C ARG A 32 -36.67 -4.30 -54.78
N GLN A 33 -35.63 -4.24 -55.62
CA GLN A 33 -34.93 -5.43 -56.13
C GLN A 33 -33.99 -6.05 -55.08
N ALA A 34 -33.41 -5.25 -54.19
CA ALA A 34 -32.54 -5.73 -53.10
C ALA A 34 -33.27 -6.58 -52.03
N ALA A 35 -34.60 -6.48 -51.94
CA ALA A 35 -35.40 -7.25 -50.99
C ALA A 35 -35.45 -8.77 -51.30
N ALA A 36 -35.15 -9.17 -52.55
CA ALA A 36 -35.15 -10.57 -52.99
C ALA A 36 -33.77 -11.25 -52.85
N LEU A 37 -32.68 -10.49 -52.75
CA LEU A 37 -31.32 -11.00 -52.72
C LEU A 37 -30.97 -11.62 -51.35
N ARG A 38 -30.26 -12.76 -51.36
CA ARG A 38 -29.77 -13.41 -50.13
C ARG A 38 -28.62 -12.58 -49.54
N LEU A 39 -28.31 -12.78 -48.25
CA LEU A 39 -27.25 -12.02 -47.58
C LEU A 39 -25.90 -12.12 -48.29
N GLY A 40 -25.57 -13.30 -48.84
CA GLY A 40 -24.36 -13.49 -49.64
C GLY A 40 -24.32 -12.59 -50.88
N ASP A 41 -25.42 -12.57 -51.65
CA ASP A 41 -25.54 -11.75 -52.86
C ASP A 41 -25.47 -10.25 -52.53
N LEU A 42 -26.07 -9.82 -51.41
CA LEU A 42 -26.02 -8.44 -50.94
C LEU A 42 -24.59 -8.00 -50.58
N LEU A 43 -23.81 -8.88 -49.96
CA LEU A 43 -22.42 -8.60 -49.60
C LEU A 43 -21.50 -8.51 -50.82
N VAL A 44 -21.81 -9.27 -51.88
CA VAL A 44 -21.12 -9.17 -53.18
C VAL A 44 -21.49 -7.88 -53.91
N VAL A 45 -22.77 -7.51 -53.94
CA VAL A 45 -23.24 -6.27 -54.60
C VAL A 45 -22.68 -5.02 -53.92
N GLU A 46 -22.51 -5.02 -52.60
CA GLU A 46 -21.92 -3.90 -51.86
C GLU A 46 -20.37 -3.88 -51.91
N GLY A 47 -19.74 -4.83 -52.62
CA GLY A 47 -18.28 -4.93 -52.73
C GLY A 47 -17.57 -5.31 -51.42
N LEU A 48 -18.31 -5.87 -50.46
CA LEU A 48 -17.78 -6.23 -49.13
C LEU A 48 -17.28 -7.68 -49.06
N ALA A 49 -17.70 -8.55 -49.97
CA ALA A 49 -17.20 -9.92 -50.09
C ALA A 49 -17.18 -10.36 -51.56
N THR A 50 -16.24 -11.21 -51.95
CA THR A 50 -16.23 -11.83 -53.28
C THR A 50 -17.13 -13.07 -53.32
N GLU A 51 -17.62 -13.43 -54.52
CA GLU A 51 -18.45 -14.62 -54.71
C GLU A 51 -17.73 -15.91 -54.24
N ALA A 52 -16.41 -16.00 -54.45
CA ALA A 52 -15.58 -17.10 -53.97
C ALA A 52 -15.53 -17.17 -52.43
N GLN A 53 -15.44 -16.03 -51.74
CA GLN A 53 -15.44 -15.97 -50.27
C GLN A 53 -16.81 -16.34 -49.68
N VAL A 54 -17.91 -15.89 -50.31
CA VAL A 54 -19.27 -16.26 -49.91
C VAL A 54 -19.51 -17.76 -50.09
N GLN A 55 -19.07 -18.36 -51.20
CA GLN A 55 -19.19 -19.80 -51.44
C GLN A 55 -18.35 -20.62 -50.45
N LYS A 56 -17.14 -20.15 -50.10
CA LYS A 56 -16.32 -20.78 -49.05
C LYS A 56 -17.02 -20.74 -47.69
N ALA A 57 -17.61 -19.60 -47.33
CA ALA A 57 -18.36 -19.46 -46.09
C ALA A 57 -19.63 -20.33 -46.07
N LEU A 58 -20.33 -20.49 -47.20
CA LEU A 58 -21.48 -21.39 -47.33
C LEU A 58 -21.09 -22.87 -47.18
N ARG A 59 -19.92 -23.29 -47.66
CA ARG A 59 -19.40 -24.65 -47.43
C ARG A 59 -19.12 -24.91 -45.95
N VAL A 60 -18.49 -23.96 -45.26
CA VAL A 60 -18.27 -24.03 -43.81
C VAL A 60 -19.59 -24.04 -43.05
N GLN A 61 -20.58 -23.28 -43.51
CA GLN A 61 -21.93 -23.28 -42.93
C GLN A 61 -22.59 -24.66 -43.04
N GLY A 62 -22.44 -25.34 -44.19
CA GLY A 62 -23.00 -26.67 -44.42
C GLY A 62 -22.29 -27.80 -43.67
N GLN A 63 -21.04 -27.60 -43.26
CA GLN A 63 -20.24 -28.58 -42.50
C GLN A 63 -20.33 -28.41 -40.98
N ALA A 64 -20.97 -27.33 -40.51
CA ALA A 64 -21.05 -27.03 -39.09
C ALA A 64 -22.13 -27.87 -38.38
N ASN A 65 -21.76 -28.52 -37.27
CA ASN A 65 -22.69 -29.25 -36.39
C ASN A 65 -23.69 -28.33 -35.65
N THR A 66 -23.59 -27.01 -35.80
CA THR A 66 -24.46 -26.01 -35.17
C THR A 66 -24.76 -24.90 -36.16
N TYR A 67 -26.00 -24.43 -36.20
CA TYR A 67 -26.42 -23.37 -37.12
C TYR A 67 -25.62 -22.08 -36.86
N MET A 68 -24.76 -21.72 -37.82
CA MET A 68 -24.02 -20.46 -37.83
C MET A 68 -24.54 -19.57 -38.96
N PRO A 69 -24.92 -18.30 -38.72
CA PRO A 69 -25.31 -17.40 -39.79
C PRO A 69 -24.14 -17.08 -40.72
N LEU A 70 -24.39 -17.02 -42.04
CA LEU A 70 -23.38 -16.75 -43.06
C LEU A 70 -22.52 -15.50 -42.76
N GLY A 71 -23.15 -14.42 -42.27
CA GLY A 71 -22.43 -13.21 -41.88
C GLY A 71 -21.43 -13.41 -40.75
N HIS A 72 -21.68 -14.33 -39.81
CA HIS A 72 -20.76 -14.62 -38.71
C HIS A 72 -19.54 -15.41 -39.20
N ILE A 73 -19.74 -16.34 -40.14
CA ILE A 73 -18.64 -17.09 -40.77
C ILE A 73 -17.73 -16.15 -41.56
N LEU A 74 -18.32 -15.16 -42.24
CA LEU A 74 -17.55 -14.16 -42.99
C LEU A 74 -16.78 -13.19 -42.08
N VAL A 75 -17.30 -12.87 -40.88
CA VAL A 75 -16.54 -12.11 -39.87
C VAL A 75 -15.41 -12.97 -39.27
N ALA A 76 -15.68 -14.23 -38.96
CA ALA A 76 -14.67 -15.15 -38.40
C ALA A 76 -13.54 -15.51 -39.38
N GLN A 77 -13.77 -15.34 -40.69
CA GLN A 77 -12.77 -15.52 -41.74
C GLN A 77 -12.06 -14.20 -42.14
N ASP A 78 -12.24 -13.13 -41.36
CA ASP A 78 -11.71 -11.78 -41.62
C ASP A 78 -12.11 -11.21 -43.01
N VAL A 79 -13.20 -11.70 -43.60
CA VAL A 79 -13.74 -11.18 -44.87
C VAL A 79 -14.52 -9.87 -44.63
N LEU A 80 -15.16 -9.75 -43.46
CA LEU A 80 -15.98 -8.60 -43.08
C LEU A 80 -15.65 -8.15 -41.66
N THR A 81 -15.62 -6.84 -41.43
CA THR A 81 -15.62 -6.32 -40.06
C THR A 81 -17.03 -6.35 -39.45
N ARG A 82 -17.12 -6.47 -38.13
CA ARG A 82 -18.39 -6.43 -37.38
C ARG A 82 -19.21 -5.16 -37.68
N ARG A 83 -18.55 -4.01 -37.88
CA ARG A 83 -19.19 -2.73 -38.24
C ARG A 83 -19.80 -2.78 -39.65
N GLN A 84 -19.11 -3.37 -40.63
CA GLN A 84 -19.61 -3.50 -41.99
C GLN A 84 -20.85 -4.41 -42.06
N LEU A 85 -20.82 -5.55 -41.35
CA LEU A 85 -21.96 -6.47 -41.32
C LEU A 85 -23.21 -5.82 -40.69
N VAL A 86 -23.06 -5.12 -39.57
CA VAL A 86 -24.18 -4.41 -38.90
C VAL A 86 -24.76 -3.33 -39.80
N SER A 87 -23.92 -2.52 -40.46
CA SER A 87 -24.34 -1.48 -41.39
C SER A 87 -25.21 -2.03 -42.53
N VAL A 88 -24.82 -3.16 -43.13
CA VAL A 88 -25.59 -3.81 -44.20
C VAL A 88 -26.92 -4.36 -43.68
N LEU A 89 -26.92 -5.06 -42.53
CA LEU A 89 -28.14 -5.64 -41.95
C LEU A 89 -29.16 -4.58 -41.54
N GLU A 90 -28.72 -3.43 -41.05
CA GLU A 90 -29.57 -2.29 -40.70
C GLU A 90 -30.13 -1.59 -41.93
N ARG A 91 -29.27 -1.33 -42.93
CA ARG A 91 -29.65 -0.68 -44.20
C ARG A 91 -30.75 -1.45 -44.94
N TYR A 92 -30.71 -2.77 -44.90
CA TYR A 92 -31.68 -3.65 -45.57
C TYR A 92 -32.75 -4.23 -44.64
N ARG A 93 -32.83 -3.78 -43.37
CA ARG A 93 -33.79 -4.26 -42.34
C ARG A 93 -33.86 -5.80 -42.21
N ARG A 94 -32.73 -6.48 -42.36
CA ARG A 94 -32.62 -7.96 -42.35
C ARG A 94 -32.30 -8.51 -40.94
N ARG A 95 -32.97 -8.00 -39.89
CA ARG A 95 -32.86 -8.59 -38.54
C ARG A 95 -33.80 -9.80 -38.45
N SER A 96 -33.25 -11.00 -38.32
CA SER A 96 -34.05 -12.21 -38.02
C SER A 96 -34.81 -11.99 -36.71
N LYS A 97 -36.14 -12.18 -36.72
CA LYS A 97 -36.95 -12.07 -35.51
C LYS A 97 -36.64 -13.25 -34.58
N LEU A 98 -36.62 -13.02 -33.26
CA LEU A 98 -36.28 -14.03 -32.24
C LEU A 98 -37.06 -15.34 -32.43
N GLY A 99 -38.37 -15.26 -32.71
CA GLY A 99 -39.22 -16.42 -32.95
C GLY A 99 -38.81 -17.25 -34.17
N GLU A 100 -38.43 -16.60 -35.28
CA GLU A 100 -37.94 -17.28 -36.48
C GLU A 100 -36.58 -17.93 -36.25
N LEU A 101 -35.75 -17.31 -35.40
CA LEU A 101 -34.42 -17.81 -35.06
C LEU A 101 -34.53 -19.05 -34.17
N LEU A 102 -35.43 -19.06 -33.20
CA LEU A 102 -35.75 -20.22 -32.35
C LEU A 102 -36.28 -21.41 -33.17
N VAL A 103 -37.07 -21.17 -34.21
CA VAL A 103 -37.52 -22.24 -35.13
C VAL A 103 -36.36 -22.76 -35.98
N LYS A 104 -35.51 -21.87 -36.49
CA LYS A 104 -34.33 -22.24 -37.30
C LYS A 104 -33.27 -23.02 -36.51
N THR A 105 -33.12 -22.74 -35.21
CA THR A 105 -32.22 -23.50 -34.32
C THR A 105 -32.86 -24.75 -33.73
N HIS A 106 -34.06 -25.14 -34.20
CA HIS A 106 -34.84 -26.28 -33.72
C HIS A 106 -35.19 -26.23 -32.22
N ALA A 107 -35.21 -25.02 -31.64
CA ALA A 107 -35.64 -24.79 -30.26
C ALA A 107 -37.17 -24.65 -30.14
N LEU A 108 -37.87 -24.32 -31.24
CA LEU A 108 -39.33 -24.25 -31.32
C LEU A 108 -39.85 -24.89 -32.61
N THR A 109 -41.06 -25.46 -32.55
CA THR A 109 -41.82 -25.75 -33.78
C THR A 109 -42.64 -24.53 -34.23
N PRO A 110 -43.03 -24.44 -35.51
CA PRO A 110 -43.90 -23.38 -36.02
C PRO A 110 -45.23 -23.28 -35.25
N GLU A 111 -45.78 -24.40 -34.82
CA GLU A 111 -47.02 -24.49 -34.04
C GLU A 111 -46.82 -23.94 -32.62
N GLN A 112 -45.70 -24.29 -31.97
CA GLN A 112 -45.34 -23.74 -30.65
C GLN A 112 -45.09 -22.23 -30.70
N LEU A 113 -44.49 -21.72 -31.78
CA LEU A 113 -44.29 -20.29 -31.98
C LEU A 113 -45.62 -19.53 -32.10
N SER A 114 -46.60 -20.06 -32.86
CA SER A 114 -47.93 -19.45 -32.97
C SER A 114 -48.65 -19.39 -31.62
N THR A 115 -48.54 -20.45 -30.81
CA THR A 115 -49.11 -20.54 -29.46
C THR A 115 -48.47 -19.52 -28.52
N ALA A 116 -47.13 -19.40 -28.55
CA ALA A 116 -46.40 -18.43 -27.76
C ALA A 116 -46.73 -16.97 -28.15
N LEU A 117 -46.96 -16.69 -29.44
CA LEU A 117 -47.37 -15.37 -29.93
C LEU A 117 -48.80 -15.00 -29.50
N ALA A 118 -49.71 -15.98 -29.43
CA ALA A 118 -51.07 -15.76 -28.92
C ALA A 118 -51.06 -15.44 -27.42
N GLU A 119 -50.29 -16.20 -26.64
CA GLU A 119 -50.07 -15.96 -25.21
C GLU A 119 -49.35 -14.63 -24.94
N GLN A 120 -48.40 -14.23 -25.79
CA GLN A 120 -47.75 -12.93 -25.73
C GLN A 120 -48.78 -11.78 -25.79
N ARG A 121 -49.73 -11.85 -26.73
CA ARG A 121 -50.78 -10.84 -26.89
C ARG A 121 -51.77 -10.85 -25.73
N ARG A 122 -52.12 -12.03 -25.21
CA ARG A 122 -53.08 -12.21 -24.11
C ARG A 122 -52.57 -11.63 -22.79
N TRP A 123 -51.28 -11.80 -22.49
CA TRP A 123 -50.70 -11.44 -21.19
C TRP A 123 -49.79 -10.20 -21.25
N LYS A 124 -49.68 -9.52 -22.39
CA LYS A 124 -48.80 -8.35 -22.62
C LYS A 124 -47.35 -8.56 -22.13
N GLN A 125 -46.81 -9.75 -22.34
CA GLN A 125 -45.44 -10.12 -21.96
C GLN A 125 -44.51 -10.15 -23.18
N THR A 126 -43.21 -10.36 -22.96
CA THR A 126 -42.27 -10.56 -24.06
C THR A 126 -42.38 -11.98 -24.63
N LEU A 127 -41.99 -12.17 -25.91
CA LEU A 127 -42.01 -13.51 -26.54
C LEU A 127 -41.11 -14.50 -25.78
N GLY A 128 -39.97 -14.03 -25.24
CA GLY A 128 -39.04 -14.84 -24.43
C GLY A 128 -39.67 -15.38 -23.15
N GLU A 129 -40.39 -14.52 -22.41
CA GLU A 129 -41.13 -14.92 -21.21
C GLU A 129 -42.25 -15.92 -21.54
N ALA A 130 -42.95 -15.70 -22.66
CA ALA A 130 -44.01 -16.60 -23.11
C ALA A 130 -43.49 -18.02 -23.39
N VAL A 131 -42.36 -18.15 -24.11
CA VAL A 131 -41.81 -19.46 -24.48
C VAL A 131 -41.19 -20.22 -23.31
N ILE A 132 -40.60 -19.51 -22.33
CA ILE A 132 -40.11 -20.12 -21.08
C ILE A 132 -41.27 -20.57 -20.20
N ARG A 133 -42.31 -19.74 -20.04
CA ARG A 133 -43.48 -20.06 -19.20
C ARG A 133 -44.24 -21.28 -19.72
N LEU A 134 -44.38 -21.38 -21.04
CA LEU A 134 -44.98 -22.52 -21.71
C LEU A 134 -44.07 -23.77 -21.73
N LYS A 135 -42.86 -23.66 -21.17
CA LYS A 135 -41.83 -24.71 -21.14
C LYS A 135 -41.45 -25.24 -22.53
N PHE A 136 -41.60 -24.42 -23.56
CA PHE A 136 -41.23 -24.79 -24.93
C PHE A 136 -39.72 -24.68 -25.18
N VAL A 137 -39.05 -23.78 -24.46
CA VAL A 137 -37.61 -23.49 -24.62
C VAL A 137 -36.97 -23.33 -23.24
N THR A 138 -35.76 -23.87 -23.06
CA THR A 138 -34.98 -23.62 -21.83
C THR A 138 -34.36 -22.22 -21.84
N GLU A 139 -34.05 -21.66 -20.67
CA GLU A 139 -33.40 -20.35 -20.58
C GLU A 139 -32.08 -20.30 -21.37
N GLU A 140 -31.33 -21.42 -21.40
CA GLU A 140 -30.09 -21.56 -22.17
C GLU A 140 -30.32 -21.53 -23.69
N GLN A 141 -31.34 -22.23 -24.18
CA GLN A 141 -31.70 -22.24 -25.60
C GLN A 141 -32.20 -20.86 -26.06
N LEU A 142 -32.98 -20.17 -25.23
CA LEU A 142 -33.42 -18.79 -25.50
C LEU A 142 -32.23 -17.81 -25.53
N ARG A 143 -31.31 -17.93 -24.58
CA ARG A 143 -30.09 -17.12 -24.52
C ARG A 143 -29.19 -17.35 -25.73
N ARG A 144 -28.99 -18.60 -26.16
CA ARG A 144 -28.23 -18.91 -27.40
C ARG A 144 -28.86 -18.27 -28.62
N ALA A 145 -30.18 -18.30 -28.75
CA ALA A 145 -30.88 -17.64 -29.85
C ALA A 145 -30.78 -16.10 -29.80
N LEU A 146 -30.84 -15.50 -28.60
CA LEU A 146 -30.60 -14.07 -28.40
C LEU A 146 -29.16 -13.67 -28.73
N CYS A 147 -28.17 -14.49 -28.35
CA CYS A 147 -26.76 -14.28 -28.67
C CYS A 147 -26.51 -14.29 -30.18
N LEU A 148 -27.14 -15.23 -30.90
CA LEU A 148 -27.13 -15.27 -32.38
C LEU A 148 -27.84 -14.06 -33.01
N GLN A 149 -28.91 -13.55 -32.39
CA GLN A 149 -29.63 -12.37 -32.88
C GLN A 149 -28.85 -11.06 -32.65
N LEU A 150 -28.16 -10.97 -31.51
CA LEU A 150 -27.43 -9.77 -31.07
C LEU A 150 -25.95 -9.78 -31.49
N ASN A 151 -25.47 -10.89 -32.07
CA ASN A 151 -24.08 -11.12 -32.45
C ASN A 151 -23.12 -10.93 -31.26
N ILE A 152 -23.43 -11.56 -30.12
CA ILE A 152 -22.66 -11.48 -28.87
C ILE A 152 -22.22 -12.89 -28.50
N ASN A 153 -20.94 -13.05 -28.16
CA ASN A 153 -20.39 -14.34 -27.80
C ASN A 153 -20.93 -14.78 -26.42
N PHE A 154 -21.52 -15.97 -26.38
CA PHE A 154 -21.88 -16.65 -25.14
C PHE A 154 -20.66 -17.39 -24.62
N PHE A 155 -20.15 -16.98 -23.45
CA PHE A 155 -19.01 -17.62 -22.81
C PHE A 155 -19.44 -18.28 -21.51
N ASP A 156 -18.89 -19.47 -21.25
CA ASP A 156 -18.96 -20.03 -19.92
C ASP A 156 -17.89 -19.37 -19.03
N LEU A 157 -18.33 -18.51 -18.11
CA LEU A 157 -17.42 -17.86 -17.17
C LEU A 157 -16.76 -18.86 -16.21
N ALA A 158 -17.30 -20.07 -16.04
CA ALA A 158 -16.67 -21.08 -15.18
C ALA A 158 -15.34 -21.60 -15.73
N THR A 159 -15.11 -21.49 -17.05
CA THR A 159 -13.88 -21.96 -17.72
C THR A 159 -12.83 -20.88 -17.90
N ILE A 160 -13.10 -19.64 -17.47
CA ILE A 160 -12.22 -18.49 -17.67
C ILE A 160 -11.63 -18.07 -16.32
N ALA A 161 -10.30 -17.94 -16.27
CA ALA A 161 -9.63 -17.35 -15.11
C ALA A 161 -9.90 -15.84 -15.08
N LEU A 162 -10.58 -15.37 -14.03
CA LEU A 162 -10.89 -13.94 -13.86
C LEU A 162 -9.62 -13.17 -13.51
N ASP A 163 -9.35 -12.08 -14.23
CA ASP A 163 -8.28 -11.16 -13.86
C ASP A 163 -8.70 -10.29 -12.68
N MET A 164 -8.23 -10.68 -11.49
CA MET A 164 -8.55 -10.01 -10.22
C MET A 164 -7.98 -8.59 -10.14
N SER A 165 -7.02 -8.22 -11.01
CA SER A 165 -6.51 -6.85 -11.09
C SER A 165 -7.52 -5.85 -11.63
N LEU A 166 -8.61 -6.33 -12.27
CA LEU A 166 -9.70 -5.50 -12.81
C LEU A 166 -10.74 -5.10 -11.76
N LYS A 167 -10.68 -5.68 -10.54
CA LYS A 167 -11.57 -5.38 -9.42
C LYS A 167 -11.79 -3.87 -9.13
N PRO A 168 -10.77 -3.00 -9.11
CA PRO A 168 -10.95 -1.58 -8.81
C PRO A 168 -11.56 -0.78 -9.97
N LEU A 169 -11.62 -1.34 -11.19
CA LEU A 169 -12.15 -0.62 -12.35
C LEU A 169 -13.66 -0.42 -12.29
N ILE A 170 -14.40 -1.35 -11.66
CA ILE A 170 -15.84 -1.27 -11.51
C ILE A 170 -16.21 -1.28 -10.03
N ASN A 171 -16.97 -0.27 -9.59
CA ASN A 171 -17.45 -0.18 -8.22
C ASN A 171 -18.28 -1.43 -7.83
N PRO A 172 -18.01 -2.10 -6.69
CA PRO A 172 -18.69 -3.33 -6.29
C PRO A 172 -20.22 -3.21 -6.22
N ARG A 173 -20.74 -2.08 -5.72
CA ARG A 173 -22.19 -1.84 -5.65
C ARG A 173 -22.80 -1.73 -7.05
N PHE A 174 -22.09 -1.11 -7.99
CA PHE A 174 -22.53 -1.01 -9.38
C PHE A 174 -22.49 -2.38 -10.06
N ALA A 175 -21.38 -3.11 -9.93
CA ALA A 175 -21.18 -4.46 -10.45
C ALA A 175 -22.28 -5.43 -9.97
N MET A 176 -22.57 -5.44 -8.67
CA MET A 176 -23.63 -6.28 -8.09
C MET A 176 -25.04 -5.84 -8.50
N LYS A 177 -25.34 -4.54 -8.46
CA LYS A 177 -26.69 -4.02 -8.80
C LYS A 177 -27.03 -4.22 -10.28
N ARG A 178 -26.03 -4.10 -11.15
CA ARG A 178 -26.20 -4.20 -12.61
C ARG A 178 -25.84 -5.58 -13.17
N LEU A 179 -25.36 -6.51 -12.33
CA LEU A 179 -24.91 -7.86 -12.69
C LEU A 179 -23.84 -7.86 -13.79
N VAL A 180 -22.75 -7.15 -13.50
CA VAL A 180 -21.65 -6.88 -14.43
C VAL A 180 -20.33 -7.33 -13.80
N VAL A 181 -19.54 -8.13 -14.53
CA VAL A 181 -18.21 -8.61 -14.09
C VAL A 181 -17.17 -8.26 -15.15
N PRO A 182 -16.08 -7.55 -14.82
CA PRO A 182 -14.96 -7.41 -15.74
C PRO A 182 -14.21 -8.75 -15.86
N VAL A 183 -13.86 -9.15 -17.08
CA VAL A 183 -13.30 -10.48 -17.35
C VAL A 183 -11.84 -10.40 -17.79
N ALA A 184 -11.53 -9.46 -18.70
CA ALA A 184 -10.19 -9.27 -19.23
C ALA A 184 -10.00 -7.82 -19.71
N ARG A 185 -8.76 -7.36 -19.78
CA ARG A 185 -8.39 -6.10 -20.41
C ARG A 185 -7.35 -6.36 -21.50
N VAL A 186 -7.62 -5.85 -22.70
CA VAL A 186 -6.69 -5.90 -23.84
C VAL A 186 -6.46 -4.48 -24.33
N GLY A 187 -5.32 -3.88 -23.96
CA GLY A 187 -4.99 -2.49 -24.28
C GLY A 187 -5.99 -1.49 -23.68
N GLN A 188 -6.78 -0.84 -24.54
CA GLN A 188 -7.81 0.14 -24.19
C GLN A 188 -9.23 -0.44 -24.20
N THR A 189 -9.36 -1.76 -24.42
CA THR A 189 -10.65 -2.46 -24.42
C THR A 189 -10.80 -3.27 -23.12
N LEU A 190 -11.90 -3.05 -22.41
CA LEU A 190 -12.30 -3.82 -21.23
C LEU A 190 -13.42 -4.80 -21.63
N VAL A 191 -13.14 -6.09 -21.49
CA VAL A 191 -14.12 -7.16 -21.73
C VAL A 191 -14.95 -7.35 -20.46
N VAL A 192 -16.27 -7.24 -20.61
CA VAL A 192 -17.21 -7.25 -19.49
C VAL A 192 -18.29 -8.28 -19.74
N ALA A 193 -18.52 -9.16 -18.75
CA ALA A 193 -19.63 -10.09 -18.75
C ALA A 193 -20.88 -9.50 -18.08
N MET A 194 -22.03 -9.61 -18.73
CA MET A 194 -23.31 -9.21 -18.18
C MET A 194 -24.45 -10.18 -18.51
N ASP A 195 -25.49 -10.14 -17.68
CA ASP A 195 -26.62 -11.07 -17.77
C ASP A 195 -27.53 -10.76 -18.97
N ASP A 196 -27.66 -9.48 -19.30
CA ASP A 196 -28.48 -8.96 -20.40
C ASP A 196 -27.69 -7.91 -21.20
N PRO A 197 -27.11 -8.32 -22.34
CA PRO A 197 -26.29 -7.42 -23.15
C PRO A 197 -27.10 -6.41 -23.98
N THR A 198 -28.43 -6.42 -23.91
CA THR A 198 -29.28 -5.42 -24.58
C THR A 198 -29.38 -4.10 -23.81
N ARG A 199 -28.88 -4.05 -22.57
CA ARG A 199 -28.91 -2.87 -21.70
C ARG A 199 -27.77 -1.90 -22.05
N THR A 200 -27.90 -1.21 -23.18
CA THR A 200 -26.87 -0.27 -23.67
C THR A 200 -26.54 0.84 -22.67
N ALA A 201 -27.51 1.31 -21.89
CA ALA A 201 -27.26 2.31 -20.83
C ALA A 201 -26.21 1.87 -19.80
N VAL A 202 -26.14 0.58 -19.46
CA VAL A 202 -25.12 0.05 -18.54
C VAL A 202 -23.74 0.05 -19.19
N ILE A 203 -23.68 -0.21 -20.51
CA ILE A 203 -22.45 -0.17 -21.29
C ILE A 203 -21.92 1.27 -21.35
N ASP A 204 -22.81 2.24 -21.59
CA ASP A 204 -22.45 3.66 -21.66
C ASP A 204 -21.99 4.19 -20.30
N ASP A 205 -22.66 3.81 -19.21
CA ASP A 205 -22.24 4.11 -17.84
C ASP A 205 -20.83 3.56 -17.55
N LEU A 206 -20.53 2.33 -17.99
CA LEU A 206 -19.22 1.70 -17.85
C LEU A 206 -18.15 2.38 -18.70
N LYS A 207 -18.44 2.76 -19.94
CA LYS A 207 -17.52 3.55 -20.77
C LYS A 207 -17.15 4.87 -20.09
N SER A 208 -18.16 5.61 -19.59
CA SER A 208 -17.95 6.91 -18.95
C SER A 208 -17.18 6.82 -17.63
N SER A 209 -17.45 5.78 -16.82
CA SER A 209 -16.83 5.62 -15.50
C SER A 209 -15.43 5.02 -15.55
N THR A 210 -15.15 4.15 -16.53
CA THR A 210 -13.87 3.43 -16.62
C THR A 210 -12.90 4.06 -17.63
N GLY A 211 -13.39 4.84 -18.59
CA GLY A 211 -12.59 5.44 -19.66
C GLY A 211 -12.11 4.43 -20.72
N PHE A 212 -12.58 3.17 -20.68
CA PHE A 212 -12.25 2.13 -21.65
C PHE A 212 -13.34 1.94 -22.70
N GLU A 213 -12.96 1.42 -23.87
CA GLU A 213 -13.93 0.82 -24.78
C GLU A 213 -14.44 -0.49 -24.18
N ILE A 214 -15.76 -0.64 -24.11
CA ILE A 214 -16.38 -1.83 -23.48
C ILE A 214 -16.74 -2.84 -24.57
N GLU A 215 -16.16 -4.03 -24.46
CA GLU A 215 -16.58 -5.21 -25.21
C GLU A 215 -17.43 -6.10 -24.31
N VAL A 216 -18.66 -6.40 -24.75
CA VAL A 216 -19.60 -7.16 -23.94
C VAL A 216 -19.60 -8.63 -24.35
N ILE A 217 -19.46 -9.49 -23.35
CA ILE A 217 -19.78 -10.91 -23.42
C ILE A 217 -20.98 -11.21 -22.51
N THR A 218 -21.66 -12.33 -22.74
CA THR A 218 -22.77 -12.74 -21.89
C THR A 218 -22.59 -14.18 -21.40
N SER A 219 -23.13 -14.45 -20.22
CA SER A 219 -23.11 -15.76 -19.58
C SER A 219 -24.40 -15.98 -18.79
N THR A 220 -24.54 -17.13 -18.14
CA THR A 220 -25.70 -17.39 -17.28
C THR A 220 -25.64 -16.50 -16.03
N LYS A 221 -26.82 -16.11 -15.52
CA LYS A 221 -26.92 -15.32 -14.29
C LYS A 221 -26.22 -16.00 -13.11
N ALA A 222 -26.33 -17.33 -13.01
CA ALA A 222 -25.65 -18.12 -11.98
C ALA A 222 -24.12 -18.01 -12.07
N ASN A 223 -23.55 -18.06 -13.28
CA ASN A 223 -22.11 -17.94 -13.47
C ASN A 223 -21.61 -16.51 -13.22
N ILE A 224 -22.39 -15.50 -13.59
CA ILE A 224 -22.08 -14.08 -13.30
C ILE A 224 -22.10 -13.84 -11.79
N LEU A 225 -23.11 -14.34 -11.07
CA LEU A 225 -23.18 -14.22 -9.62
C LEU A 225 -22.01 -14.92 -8.91
N ARG A 226 -21.60 -16.09 -9.41
CA ARG A 226 -20.41 -16.80 -8.91
C ARG A 226 -19.13 -15.99 -9.14
N ALA A 227 -18.96 -15.45 -10.34
CA ALA A 227 -17.84 -14.61 -10.70
C ALA A 227 -17.81 -13.29 -9.90
N LEU A 228 -18.97 -12.67 -9.64
CA LEU A 228 -19.12 -11.54 -8.72
C LEU A 228 -18.72 -11.91 -7.29
N GLY A 229 -19.11 -13.08 -6.81
CA GLY A 229 -18.75 -13.57 -5.47
C GLY A 229 -17.25 -13.81 -5.32
N GLN A 230 -16.58 -14.29 -6.37
CA GLN A 230 -15.13 -14.45 -6.41
C GLN A 230 -14.40 -13.10 -6.47
N MET A 231 -14.89 -12.15 -7.28
CA MET A 231 -14.25 -10.86 -7.51
C MET A 231 -14.51 -9.84 -6.38
N TYR A 232 -15.70 -9.87 -5.79
CA TYR A 232 -16.16 -8.97 -4.73
C TYR A 232 -16.68 -9.74 -3.49
N PRO A 233 -15.82 -10.51 -2.80
CA PRO A 233 -16.20 -11.20 -1.57
C PRO A 233 -16.47 -10.19 -0.45
N GLY A 234 -17.65 -10.27 0.15
CA GLY A 234 -18.13 -9.46 1.28
C GLY A 234 -19.49 -9.99 1.76
N PRO A 235 -19.91 -9.70 3.00
CA PRO A 235 -21.13 -10.27 3.57
C PRO A 235 -22.35 -9.81 2.78
N MET A 236 -22.93 -10.75 2.02
CA MET A 236 -24.17 -10.53 1.29
C MET A 236 -25.35 -10.63 2.25
N ALA A 237 -26.08 -9.53 2.39
CA ALA A 237 -27.46 -9.55 2.86
C ALA A 237 -28.32 -10.36 1.87
N ALA A 238 -28.61 -11.61 2.23
CA ALA A 238 -29.85 -12.26 1.83
C ALA A 238 -30.96 -11.71 2.75
N GLY A 239 -32.00 -11.13 2.18
CA GLY A 239 -33.04 -10.45 2.93
C GLY A 239 -33.90 -11.38 3.78
N SER A 240 -34.18 -10.96 5.01
CA SER A 240 -35.50 -11.09 5.65
C SER A 240 -35.57 -10.17 6.88
N ASN A 241 -36.78 -9.69 7.14
CA ASN A 241 -37.14 -8.63 8.08
C ASN A 241 -36.72 -8.88 9.53
N GLY A 242 -36.17 -7.86 10.19
CA GLY A 242 -35.99 -7.82 11.63
C GLY A 242 -35.14 -6.63 12.06
N HIS A 243 -35.71 -5.72 12.84
CA HIS A 243 -35.02 -4.55 13.37
C HIS A 243 -33.86 -4.98 14.29
N ALA A 244 -32.64 -4.56 13.97
CA ALA A 244 -31.47 -4.61 14.86
C ALA A 244 -30.66 -3.31 14.68
N PRO A 245 -30.02 -2.81 15.75
CA PRO A 245 -29.60 -1.43 15.89
C PRO A 245 -28.53 -1.07 14.86
N HIS A 246 -28.62 0.17 14.36
CA HIS A 246 -27.66 0.78 13.46
C HIS A 246 -26.24 0.70 14.08
N GLU A 247 -25.44 -0.27 13.65
CA GLU A 247 -23.99 -0.17 13.78
C GLU A 247 -23.52 0.96 12.83
N PRO A 248 -22.70 1.90 13.31
CA PRO A 248 -22.15 2.94 12.44
C PRO A 248 -21.31 2.30 11.33
N GLN A 249 -21.64 2.64 10.08
CA GLN A 249 -20.86 2.22 8.92
C GLN A 249 -19.42 2.76 9.05
N PRO A 250 -18.38 1.98 8.77
CA PRO A 250 -17.02 2.48 8.79
C PRO A 250 -16.84 3.56 7.71
N LEU A 251 -16.28 4.70 8.08
CA LEU A 251 -15.86 5.74 7.15
C LEU A 251 -14.80 5.18 6.19
N MET A 252 -14.76 5.69 4.96
CA MET A 252 -13.69 5.39 4.00
C MET A 252 -12.32 5.56 4.66
N GLY A 253 -11.49 4.52 4.59
CA GLY A 253 -10.11 4.57 5.08
C GLY A 253 -9.86 3.81 6.39
N GLU A 254 -10.84 3.05 6.91
CA GLU A 254 -10.51 2.14 8.00
C GLU A 254 -9.44 1.14 7.54
N PRO A 255 -8.30 1.11 8.24
CA PRO A 255 -7.20 0.23 7.92
C PRO A 255 -7.58 -1.20 8.27
N HIS A 256 -7.65 -2.05 7.24
CA HIS A 256 -7.94 -3.48 7.41
C HIS A 256 -6.91 -4.09 8.39
N VAL A 257 -7.36 -4.39 9.61
CA VAL A 257 -6.58 -5.13 10.60
C VAL A 257 -6.73 -6.59 10.26
N ILE A 258 -5.63 -7.26 9.91
CA ILE A 258 -5.66 -8.69 9.59
C ILE A 258 -5.58 -9.45 10.92
N SER A 259 -6.59 -10.27 11.23
CA SER A 259 -6.49 -11.17 12.38
C SER A 259 -5.52 -12.32 12.08
N PHE A 260 -4.93 -12.95 13.11
CA PHE A 260 -4.09 -14.12 12.86
C PHE A 260 -4.87 -15.28 12.20
N GLU A 261 -6.16 -15.43 12.49
CA GLU A 261 -7.00 -16.43 11.81
C GLU A 261 -7.20 -16.07 10.32
N GLU A 262 -7.24 -14.79 9.96
CA GLU A 262 -7.27 -14.35 8.55
C GLU A 262 -5.93 -14.57 7.84
N ILE A 263 -4.80 -14.52 8.57
CA ILE A 263 -3.50 -14.94 8.02
C ILE A 263 -3.53 -16.44 7.69
N GLU A 264 -4.29 -17.26 8.42
CA GLU A 264 -4.47 -18.68 8.11
C GLU A 264 -5.47 -18.92 6.97
N SER A 265 -6.61 -18.23 6.92
CA SER A 265 -7.67 -18.48 5.92
C SER A 265 -7.31 -18.06 4.48
N LEU A 266 -6.35 -17.14 4.32
CA LEU A 266 -5.78 -16.79 3.01
C LEU A 266 -4.93 -17.92 2.37
N SER A 267 -4.88 -19.11 2.97
CA SER A 267 -4.05 -20.25 2.55
C SER A 267 -4.74 -21.30 1.67
N GLU A 268 -6.06 -21.26 1.46
CA GLU A 268 -6.78 -22.34 0.75
C GLU A 268 -6.81 -22.24 -0.79
N GLY A 269 -5.98 -21.39 -1.42
CA GLY A 269 -6.02 -21.16 -2.87
C GLY A 269 -4.98 -21.88 -3.75
N HIS A 270 -3.90 -22.42 -3.19
CA HIS A 270 -2.79 -22.95 -4.00
C HIS A 270 -2.14 -24.20 -3.38
N THR A 271 -2.85 -25.33 -3.40
CA THR A 271 -2.22 -26.65 -3.33
C THR A 271 -2.05 -27.20 -4.75
N LEU A 272 -0.82 -27.19 -5.27
CA LEU A 272 -0.44 -28.13 -6.32
C LEU A 272 -0.30 -29.50 -5.67
N ASP A 273 -1.21 -30.39 -6.02
CA ASP A 273 -1.20 -31.79 -5.57
C ASP A 273 -0.02 -32.51 -6.20
N VAL A 274 1.02 -32.76 -5.41
CA VAL A 274 2.07 -33.73 -5.72
C VAL A 274 2.21 -34.64 -4.50
N GLY A 275 1.54 -35.79 -4.62
CA GLY A 275 1.68 -37.02 -3.86
C GLY A 275 2.52 -37.05 -2.58
N GLY A 276 1.85 -37.37 -1.48
CA GLY A 276 2.41 -38.22 -0.42
C GLY A 276 3.06 -37.50 0.77
N GLN A 277 2.29 -37.42 1.86
CA GLN A 277 2.73 -37.30 3.26
C GLN A 277 3.93 -36.38 3.57
N ARG A 278 3.62 -35.17 4.03
CA ARG A 278 4.36 -34.43 5.08
C ARG A 278 3.42 -33.43 5.71
N VAL A 279 3.49 -33.27 7.03
CA VAL A 279 2.81 -32.21 7.78
C VAL A 279 3.29 -30.88 7.21
N SER A 280 2.50 -30.28 6.32
CA SER A 280 2.81 -28.97 5.75
C SER A 280 2.49 -27.94 6.81
N GLU A 281 3.50 -27.51 7.59
CA GLU A 281 3.42 -26.21 8.26
C GLU A 281 3.07 -25.17 7.18
N SER A 282 1.93 -24.51 7.35
CA SER A 282 1.46 -23.54 6.38
C SER A 282 2.47 -22.38 6.34
N THR A 283 2.76 -21.82 5.16
CA THR A 283 3.63 -20.62 5.09
C THR A 283 3.10 -19.48 5.96
N SER A 284 1.79 -19.46 6.20
CA SER A 284 1.13 -18.59 7.16
C SER A 284 1.57 -18.81 8.61
N SER A 285 1.73 -20.07 9.07
CA SER A 285 2.23 -20.35 10.42
C SER A 285 3.66 -19.87 10.60
N ILE A 286 4.50 -20.02 9.56
CA ILE A 286 5.90 -19.55 9.56
C ILE A 286 5.97 -18.02 9.68
N VAL A 287 5.17 -17.29 8.90
CA VAL A 287 5.11 -15.82 8.99
C VAL A 287 4.62 -15.39 10.37
N ARG A 288 3.58 -16.05 10.90
CA ARG A 288 3.08 -15.77 12.24
C ARG A 288 4.15 -15.99 13.30
N GLU A 289 4.82 -17.14 13.29
CA GLU A 289 5.89 -17.45 14.23
C GLU A 289 7.01 -16.40 14.18
N LEU A 290 7.43 -16.01 12.97
CA LEU A 290 8.43 -14.96 12.78
C LEU A 290 8.00 -13.61 13.39
N LEU A 291 6.77 -13.17 13.13
CA LEU A 291 6.24 -11.90 13.65
C LEU A 291 6.06 -11.94 15.17
N THR A 292 5.47 -13.02 15.71
CA THR A 292 5.28 -13.20 17.15
C THR A 292 6.62 -13.23 17.87
N LEU A 293 7.58 -14.02 17.39
CA LEU A 293 8.91 -14.11 17.99
C LEU A 293 9.61 -12.75 17.98
N ALA A 294 9.53 -11.98 16.88
CA ALA A 294 10.14 -10.66 16.81
C ALA A 294 9.52 -9.68 17.82
N VAL A 295 8.18 -9.67 17.95
CA VAL A 295 7.46 -8.82 18.90
C VAL A 295 7.73 -9.23 20.36
N GLU A 296 7.74 -10.52 20.66
CA GLU A 296 8.07 -11.05 21.99
C GLU A 296 9.49 -10.66 22.43
N ARG A 297 10.45 -10.76 21.49
CA ARG A 297 11.86 -10.37 21.71
C ARG A 297 12.06 -8.85 21.74
N GLY A 298 11.02 -8.05 21.49
CA GLY A 298 11.11 -6.59 21.47
C GLY A 298 11.95 -6.04 20.31
N ALA A 299 11.94 -6.72 19.17
CA ALA A 299 12.62 -6.26 17.97
C ALA A 299 11.93 -5.01 17.39
N SER A 300 12.75 -4.09 16.88
CA SER A 300 12.30 -2.90 16.13
C SER A 300 12.21 -3.17 14.63
N ASP A 301 13.08 -4.03 14.10
CA ASP A 301 13.07 -4.43 12.70
C ASP A 301 13.38 -5.92 12.57
N ILE A 302 12.74 -6.58 11.61
CA ILE A 302 13.05 -7.93 11.13
C ILE A 302 13.77 -7.78 9.80
N HIS A 303 14.97 -8.33 9.70
CA HIS A 303 15.77 -8.35 8.49
C HIS A 303 15.77 -9.77 7.91
N LEU A 304 15.34 -9.91 6.66
CA LEU A 304 15.34 -11.13 5.87
C LEU A 304 16.22 -10.89 4.65
N GLU A 305 17.50 -11.28 4.72
CA GLU A 305 18.48 -10.94 3.70
C GLU A 305 18.80 -12.15 2.82
N ALA A 306 18.61 -12.01 1.50
CA ALA A 306 18.96 -13.07 0.56
C ALA A 306 20.49 -13.23 0.47
N VAL A 307 20.95 -14.45 0.74
CA VAL A 307 22.35 -14.89 0.67
C VAL A 307 22.45 -16.14 -0.22
N ASP A 308 23.67 -16.52 -0.61
CA ASP A 308 23.93 -17.65 -1.53
C ASP A 308 23.11 -18.91 -1.23
N ARG A 309 23.10 -19.32 0.05
CA ARG A 309 22.44 -20.57 0.50
C ARG A 309 21.07 -20.36 1.15
N GLY A 310 20.44 -19.19 1.00
CA GLY A 310 19.13 -18.97 1.62
C GLY A 310 18.78 -17.51 1.94
N ILE A 311 18.06 -17.34 3.04
CA ILE A 311 17.73 -16.08 3.70
C ILE A 311 18.40 -16.12 5.07
N GLN A 312 19.16 -15.07 5.38
CA GLN A 312 19.67 -14.82 6.72
C GLN A 312 18.67 -13.94 7.48
N THR A 313 18.14 -14.47 8.58
CA THR A 313 17.22 -13.73 9.47
C THR A 313 18.01 -13.03 10.58
N ARG A 314 17.80 -11.73 10.76
CA ARG A 314 18.37 -10.95 11.87
C ARG A 314 17.32 -10.04 12.45
N PHE A 315 17.34 -9.83 13.77
CA PHE A 315 16.45 -8.86 14.41
C PHE A 315 17.25 -7.66 14.87
N ARG A 316 16.71 -6.46 14.69
CA ARG A 316 17.23 -5.26 15.35
C ARG A 316 16.61 -5.13 16.73
N ILE A 317 17.35 -5.53 17.77
CA ILE A 317 16.92 -5.43 19.16
C ILE A 317 17.79 -4.38 19.84
N ASP A 318 17.15 -3.41 20.48
CA ASP A 318 17.80 -2.29 21.15
C ASP A 318 18.80 -1.53 20.24
N GLY A 319 18.45 -1.41 18.95
CA GLY A 319 19.24 -0.69 17.94
C GLY A 319 20.34 -1.51 17.26
N VAL A 320 20.65 -2.71 17.77
CA VAL A 320 21.73 -3.57 17.27
C VAL A 320 21.15 -4.74 16.48
N LEU A 321 21.74 -5.03 15.32
CA LEU A 321 21.43 -6.23 14.54
C LEU A 321 22.00 -7.45 15.22
N GLN A 322 21.14 -8.40 15.55
CA GLN A 322 21.50 -9.65 16.21
C GLN A 322 21.10 -10.83 15.31
N GLY A 323 22.07 -11.69 15.00
CA GLY A 323 21.80 -13.03 14.52
C GLY A 323 21.48 -13.88 15.75
N LEU A 324 20.20 -14.10 16.02
CA LEU A 324 19.79 -15.00 17.09
C LEU A 324 20.01 -16.44 16.62
N ASP A 325 20.31 -17.33 17.55
CA ASP A 325 20.33 -18.77 17.29
C ASP A 325 18.89 -19.22 17.01
N LEU A 326 18.56 -19.18 15.72
CA LEU A 326 17.26 -19.47 15.15
C LEU A 326 17.36 -20.72 14.27
N ASP A 327 18.31 -21.63 14.52
CA ASP A 327 18.68 -22.69 13.58
C ASP A 327 17.46 -23.44 13.01
N ARG A 328 16.50 -23.83 13.87
CA ARG A 328 15.23 -24.45 13.43
C ARG A 328 14.36 -23.52 12.58
N LEU A 329 14.15 -22.29 13.02
CA LEU A 329 13.32 -21.32 12.29
C LEU A 329 13.99 -20.93 10.96
N ASN A 330 15.31 -20.76 10.94
CA ASN A 330 16.09 -20.46 9.74
C ASN A 330 16.02 -21.61 8.74
N GLU A 331 16.09 -22.87 9.18
CA GLU A 331 15.90 -24.01 8.29
C GLU A 331 14.50 -23.98 7.65
N THR A 332 13.46 -23.79 8.46
CA THR A 332 12.06 -23.69 7.99
C THR A 332 11.84 -22.50 7.05
N LEU A 333 12.41 -21.32 7.35
CA LEU A 333 12.36 -20.13 6.50
C LEU A 333 13.09 -20.36 5.18
N ASN A 334 14.24 -21.02 5.20
CA ASN A 334 15.04 -21.33 4.02
C ASN A 334 14.34 -22.31 3.08
N LEU A 335 13.74 -23.37 3.63
CA LEU A 335 12.93 -24.33 2.88
C LEU A 335 11.74 -23.64 2.19
N ASN A 336 11.22 -22.55 2.77
CA ASN A 336 10.03 -21.84 2.29
C ASN A 336 10.31 -20.44 1.72
N ARG A 337 11.57 -20.07 1.42
CA ARG A 337 11.98 -18.68 1.10
C ARG A 337 11.12 -17.99 0.04
N GLY A 338 10.82 -18.68 -1.06
CA GLY A 338 10.00 -18.12 -2.14
C GLY A 338 8.54 -17.91 -1.73
N ARG A 339 7.99 -18.83 -0.93
CA ARG A 339 6.63 -18.75 -0.39
C ARG A 339 6.53 -17.66 0.68
N LEU A 340 7.55 -17.54 1.53
CA LEU A 340 7.67 -16.49 2.54
C LEU A 340 7.60 -15.09 1.91
N MET A 341 8.45 -14.82 0.91
CA MET A 341 8.45 -13.52 0.23
C MET A 341 7.11 -13.22 -0.45
N SER A 342 6.54 -14.19 -1.18
CA SER A 342 5.21 -14.02 -1.78
C SER A 342 4.13 -13.76 -0.72
N ARG A 343 4.22 -14.41 0.45
CA ARG A 343 3.25 -14.22 1.53
C ARG A 343 3.34 -12.82 2.14
N LEU A 344 4.55 -12.34 2.39
CA LEU A 344 4.79 -10.98 2.88
C LEU A 344 4.29 -9.94 1.87
N LYS A 345 4.48 -10.17 0.57
CA LYS A 345 3.90 -9.34 -0.50
C LYS A 345 2.38 -9.32 -0.47
N ILE A 346 1.73 -10.48 -0.31
CA ILE A 346 0.26 -10.58 -0.20
C ILE A 346 -0.24 -9.76 1.00
N LEU A 347 0.33 -9.97 2.19
CA LEU A 347 -0.08 -9.26 3.41
C LEU A 347 0.02 -7.75 3.24
N SER A 348 1.04 -7.30 2.52
CA SER A 348 1.38 -5.89 2.34
C SER A 348 0.80 -5.27 1.06
N LYS A 349 -0.07 -6.02 0.36
CA LYS A 349 -0.71 -5.61 -0.91
C LYS A 349 0.27 -5.23 -2.02
N LEU A 350 1.41 -5.91 -2.08
CA LEU A 350 2.46 -5.73 -3.08
C LEU A 350 2.28 -6.66 -4.28
N ASP A 351 2.89 -6.31 -5.42
CA ASP A 351 2.87 -7.12 -6.62
C ASP A 351 3.81 -8.33 -6.46
N ILE A 352 3.22 -9.52 -6.43
CA ILE A 352 3.93 -10.80 -6.26
C ILE A 352 4.76 -11.15 -7.50
N ALA A 353 4.28 -10.79 -8.69
CA ALA A 353 4.92 -11.10 -9.96
C ALA A 353 6.13 -10.19 -10.20
N GLU A 354 6.09 -8.94 -9.74
CA GLU A 354 7.24 -8.06 -9.81
C GLU A 354 8.27 -8.40 -8.73
N ARG A 355 9.51 -8.68 -9.17
CA ARG A 355 10.65 -9.07 -8.32
C ARG A 355 11.93 -8.28 -8.61
N ARG A 356 11.86 -7.33 -9.54
CA ARG A 356 13.02 -6.60 -10.09
C ARG A 356 13.06 -5.14 -9.66
N ARG A 357 12.05 -4.68 -8.93
CA ARG A 357 11.92 -3.30 -8.45
C ARG A 357 11.69 -3.29 -6.94
N PRO A 358 12.21 -2.30 -6.21
CA PRO A 358 11.85 -2.06 -4.82
C PRO A 358 10.33 -1.91 -4.66
N GLN A 359 9.79 -2.47 -3.58
CA GLN A 359 8.38 -2.39 -3.23
C GLN A 359 8.22 -2.14 -1.74
N ASP A 360 7.41 -1.14 -1.39
CA ASP A 360 7.10 -0.77 -0.01
C ASP A 360 5.62 -0.95 0.26
N GLY A 361 5.29 -1.48 1.43
CA GLY A 361 3.91 -1.72 1.84
C GLY A 361 3.75 -1.70 3.35
N SER A 362 2.52 -1.84 3.80
CA SER A 362 2.20 -1.98 5.21
C SER A 362 1.04 -2.93 5.44
N PHE A 363 1.00 -3.50 6.63
CA PHE A 363 -0.10 -4.34 7.08
C PHE A 363 -0.19 -4.29 8.60
N ARG A 364 -1.39 -4.49 9.13
CA ARG A 364 -1.59 -4.62 10.58
C ARG A 364 -1.90 -6.06 10.92
N ALA A 365 -1.29 -6.54 11.99
CA ALA A 365 -1.63 -7.83 12.56
C ALA A 365 -1.87 -7.68 14.06
N ARG A 366 -2.85 -8.43 14.57
CA ARG A 366 -2.96 -8.65 16.01
C ARG A 366 -1.84 -9.59 16.42
N VAL A 367 -1.02 -9.22 17.40
CA VAL A 367 0.07 -10.05 17.94
C VAL A 367 -0.10 -10.23 19.43
N GLU A 368 0.00 -11.48 19.91
CA GLU A 368 0.00 -11.78 21.33
C GLU A 368 1.39 -11.58 21.93
N ARG A 369 1.45 -10.94 23.10
CA ARG A 369 2.67 -10.86 23.91
C ARG A 369 2.28 -10.83 25.38
N GLY A 370 2.80 -11.77 26.16
CA GLY A 370 2.52 -11.84 27.60
C GLY A 370 1.03 -11.98 27.94
N GLY A 371 0.26 -12.69 27.11
CA GLY A 371 -1.19 -12.89 27.32
C GLY A 371 -2.08 -11.71 26.90
N GLN A 372 -1.52 -10.65 26.31
CA GLN A 372 -2.28 -9.52 25.76
C GLN A 372 -2.14 -9.47 24.24
N THR A 373 -3.28 -9.46 23.55
CA THR A 373 -3.36 -9.24 22.10
C THR A 373 -3.31 -7.75 21.81
N ALA A 374 -2.31 -7.30 21.05
CA ALA A 374 -2.19 -5.91 20.60
C ALA A 374 -2.23 -5.85 19.08
N THR A 375 -2.85 -4.81 18.53
CA THR A 375 -2.75 -4.52 17.09
C THR A 375 -1.42 -3.83 16.84
N VAL A 376 -0.56 -4.47 16.06
CA VAL A 376 0.77 -3.97 15.70
C VAL A 376 0.76 -3.61 14.22
N ASP A 377 1.31 -2.45 13.88
CA ASP A 377 1.48 -2.03 12.49
C ASP A 377 2.87 -2.45 12.00
N PHE A 378 2.92 -3.04 10.81
CA PHE A 378 4.14 -3.53 10.18
C PHE A 378 4.35 -2.80 8.87
N ARG A 379 5.51 -2.17 8.73
CA ARG A 379 5.94 -1.59 7.45
C ARG A 379 6.99 -2.48 6.84
N ILE A 380 6.79 -2.88 5.60
CA ILE A 380 7.72 -3.72 4.87
C ILE A 380 8.34 -2.95 3.71
N SER A 381 9.63 -3.18 3.49
CA SER A 381 10.32 -2.83 2.26
C SER A 381 10.98 -4.08 1.71
N ILE A 382 10.74 -4.37 0.42
CA ILE A 382 11.32 -5.49 -0.30
C ILE A 382 12.16 -4.95 -1.45
N ILE A 383 13.42 -5.35 -1.50
CA ILE A 383 14.36 -4.93 -2.55
C ILE A 383 14.95 -6.15 -3.29
N PRO A 384 15.14 -6.06 -4.62
CA PRO A 384 15.89 -7.07 -5.35
C PRO A 384 17.37 -7.05 -4.93
N SER A 385 17.93 -8.23 -4.72
CA SER A 385 19.36 -8.50 -4.46
C SER A 385 19.88 -9.54 -5.46
N PHE A 386 21.19 -9.75 -5.48
CA PHE A 386 21.85 -10.71 -6.37
C PHE A 386 21.34 -12.15 -6.18
N TYR A 387 21.10 -12.56 -4.93
CA TYR A 387 20.66 -13.92 -4.57
C TYR A 387 19.13 -14.09 -4.47
N GLY A 388 18.36 -13.04 -4.73
CA GLY A 388 16.90 -13.04 -4.55
C GLY A 388 16.41 -11.75 -3.92
N GLU A 389 15.18 -11.75 -3.39
CA GLU A 389 14.61 -10.58 -2.72
C GLU A 389 15.04 -10.55 -1.25
N SER A 390 15.44 -9.36 -0.79
CA SER A 390 15.64 -9.09 0.64
C SER A 390 14.48 -8.25 1.16
N ALA A 391 14.01 -8.53 2.37
CA ALA A 391 12.93 -7.79 3.01
C ALA A 391 13.36 -7.25 4.37
N VAL A 392 12.90 -6.04 4.69
CA VAL A 392 12.97 -5.47 6.04
C VAL A 392 11.56 -5.15 6.50
N ILE A 393 11.18 -5.65 7.66
CA ILE A 393 9.88 -5.39 8.28
C ILE A 393 10.11 -4.57 9.56
N ARG A 394 9.70 -3.32 9.56
CA ARG A 394 9.67 -2.46 10.74
C ARG A 394 8.43 -2.75 11.57
N ILE A 395 8.62 -2.92 12.88
CA ILE A 395 7.58 -3.23 13.85
C ILE A 395 7.21 -1.93 14.59
N LEU A 396 5.96 -1.50 14.45
CA LEU A 396 5.40 -0.33 15.14
C LEU A 396 4.43 -0.82 16.22
N ASP A 397 5.00 -1.26 17.34
CA ASP A 397 4.24 -1.64 18.53
C ASP A 397 3.91 -0.39 19.36
N PRO A 398 2.62 -0.02 19.53
CA PRO A 398 2.24 1.16 20.30
C PRO A 398 2.38 0.95 21.83
N ARG A 399 2.65 -0.27 22.30
CA ARG A 399 2.78 -0.54 23.73
C ARG A 399 4.07 0.04 24.30
N GLY A 400 3.96 0.61 25.50
CA GLY A 400 5.11 1.21 26.19
C GLY A 400 5.52 2.57 25.65
N LEU A 401 4.71 3.20 24.78
CA LEU A 401 4.94 4.58 24.36
C LEU A 401 4.80 5.54 25.54
N PRO A 402 5.68 6.56 25.64
CA PRO A 402 5.64 7.55 26.70
C PRO A 402 4.32 8.31 26.66
N GLN A 403 3.64 8.37 27.80
CA GLN A 403 2.41 9.15 27.96
C GLN A 403 2.69 10.59 28.42
N SER A 404 3.95 10.91 28.72
CA SER A 404 4.38 12.25 29.11
C SER A 404 5.89 12.42 28.96
N VAL A 405 6.36 13.65 29.13
CA VAL A 405 7.79 14.01 29.19
C VAL A 405 8.52 13.29 30.33
N GLU A 406 7.87 13.07 31.46
CA GLU A 406 8.44 12.34 32.60
C GLU A 406 8.68 10.87 32.27
N ALA A 407 7.82 10.28 31.43
CA ALA A 407 7.95 8.90 30.98
C ALA A 407 9.07 8.69 29.94
N LEU A 408 9.71 9.76 29.45
CA LEU A 408 10.80 9.67 28.45
C LEU A 408 12.15 9.22 29.04
N GLY A 409 12.32 9.25 30.37
CA GLY A 409 13.61 8.92 31.01
C GLY A 409 14.68 10.01 30.85
N LEU A 410 14.27 11.26 30.65
CA LEU A 410 15.13 12.44 30.63
C LEU A 410 15.73 12.72 32.01
N ARG A 411 16.93 13.30 32.05
CA ARG A 411 17.52 13.82 33.29
C ARG A 411 16.61 14.90 33.88
N ALA A 412 16.50 14.96 35.22
CA ALA A 412 15.53 15.83 35.89
C ALA A 412 15.58 17.32 35.45
N PRO A 413 16.76 17.97 35.32
CA PRO A 413 16.83 19.35 34.84
C PRO A 413 16.37 19.50 33.38
N VAL A 414 16.66 18.52 32.52
CA VAL A 414 16.23 18.52 31.11
C VAL A 414 14.72 18.35 31.02
N ALA A 415 14.15 17.39 31.77
CA ALA A 415 12.71 17.18 31.83
C ALA A 415 11.97 18.44 32.33
N ALA A 416 12.49 19.07 33.39
CA ALA A 416 11.92 20.29 33.94
C ALA A 416 11.95 21.45 32.95
N ARG A 417 13.09 21.65 32.27
CA ARG A 417 13.25 22.70 31.27
C ARG A 417 12.37 22.43 30.04
N LEU A 418 12.33 21.21 29.51
CA LEU A 418 11.45 20.87 28.38
C LEU A 418 9.97 21.07 28.73
N ARG A 419 9.54 20.67 29.93
CA ARG A 419 8.17 20.91 30.41
C ARG A 419 7.85 22.40 30.47
N GLN A 420 8.79 23.23 30.90
CA GLN A 420 8.62 24.68 30.89
C GLN A 420 8.43 25.21 29.45
N LEU A 421 9.26 24.76 28.51
CA LEU A 421 9.15 25.19 27.10
C LEU A 421 7.81 24.77 26.48
N LEU A 422 7.32 23.57 26.78
CA LEU A 422 6.04 23.04 26.27
C LEU A 422 4.80 23.76 26.81
N ARG A 423 4.92 24.57 27.87
CA ARG A 423 3.83 25.43 28.37
C ARG A 423 3.67 26.73 27.58
N SER A 424 4.60 27.02 26.67
CA SER A 424 4.53 28.21 25.82
C SER A 424 3.38 28.09 24.84
N THR A 425 2.63 29.17 24.64
CA THR A 425 1.54 29.22 23.66
C THR A 425 2.06 29.35 22.23
N THR A 426 3.26 29.89 22.06
CA THR A 426 3.85 30.19 20.75
C THR A 426 5.33 29.85 20.73
N GLY A 427 5.88 29.53 19.57
CA GLY A 427 7.30 29.28 19.37
C GLY A 427 7.58 27.87 18.86
N ILE A 428 8.85 27.58 18.54
CA ILE A 428 9.27 26.30 17.97
C ILE A 428 10.24 25.57 18.89
N ILE A 429 10.00 24.28 19.12
CA ILE A 429 10.92 23.35 19.78
C ILE A 429 11.38 22.33 18.75
N LEU A 430 12.70 22.17 18.63
CA LEU A 430 13.31 21.25 17.67
C LEU A 430 13.93 20.06 18.39
N VAL A 431 13.64 18.85 17.92
CA VAL A 431 14.31 17.62 18.37
C VAL A 431 15.31 17.18 17.30
N THR A 432 16.57 17.04 17.67
CA THR A 432 17.67 16.71 16.75
C THR A 432 18.37 15.41 17.12
N GLY A 433 19.10 14.86 16.16
CA GLY A 433 19.85 13.62 16.29
C GLY A 433 19.69 12.70 15.08
N PRO A 434 20.49 11.63 14.98
CA PRO A 434 20.51 10.74 13.83
C PRO A 434 19.23 9.90 13.75
N THR A 435 19.12 9.14 12.66
CA THR A 435 18.08 8.11 12.52
C THR A 435 18.17 7.12 13.68
N GLY A 436 17.02 6.73 14.24
CA GLY A 436 16.98 5.78 15.35
C GLY A 436 17.33 6.35 16.72
N SER A 437 17.52 7.67 16.86
CA SER A 437 17.73 8.32 18.17
C SER A 437 16.45 8.49 18.99
N GLY A 438 15.29 8.03 18.50
CA GLY A 438 14.00 8.11 19.19
C GLY A 438 13.24 9.43 19.02
N LYS A 439 13.48 10.22 17.95
CA LYS A 439 12.92 11.59 17.81
C LYS A 439 11.40 11.59 17.80
N SER A 440 10.81 10.71 17.00
CA SER A 440 9.36 10.54 16.91
C SER A 440 8.76 10.15 18.27
N THR A 441 9.44 9.29 19.04
CA THR A 441 9.02 8.89 20.39
C THR A 441 9.03 10.07 21.38
N THR A 442 10.08 10.90 21.33
CA THR A 442 10.18 12.12 22.14
C THR A 442 9.11 13.14 21.76
N LEU A 443 8.90 13.38 20.46
CA LEU A 443 7.82 14.25 19.98
C LEU A 443 6.44 13.74 20.39
N PHE A 444 6.20 12.43 20.31
CA PHE A 444 4.95 11.82 20.76
C PHE A 444 4.71 12.05 22.26
N GLY A 445 5.71 11.82 23.10
CA GLY A 445 5.64 12.09 24.54
C GLY A 445 5.41 13.57 24.85
N ALA A 446 6.04 14.48 24.10
CA ALA A 446 5.82 15.92 24.22
C ALA A 446 4.40 16.32 23.83
N LEU A 447 3.87 15.81 22.71
CA LEU A 447 2.48 16.05 22.29
C LEU A 447 1.47 15.54 23.32
N LYS A 448 1.70 14.35 23.88
CA LYS A 448 0.87 13.81 24.97
C LYS A 448 0.90 14.68 26.22
N SER A 449 2.05 15.25 26.56
CA SER A 449 2.18 16.18 27.69
C SER A 449 1.44 17.51 27.49
N VAL A 450 1.34 17.99 26.25
CA VAL A 450 0.60 19.23 25.94
C VAL A 450 -0.89 18.98 25.79
N TYR A 451 -1.28 17.78 25.35
CA TYR A 451 -2.68 17.48 25.04
C TYR A 451 -3.61 17.58 26.25
N GLN A 452 -4.69 18.31 26.02
CA GLN A 452 -5.91 18.31 26.82
C GLN A 452 -7.09 18.50 25.85
N PRO A 453 -8.33 18.11 26.20
CA PRO A 453 -9.47 18.11 25.27
C PRO A 453 -9.74 19.44 24.55
N GLY A 454 -9.35 20.57 25.15
CA GLY A 454 -9.49 21.91 24.57
C GLY A 454 -8.33 22.36 23.68
N ILE A 455 -7.30 21.54 23.47
CA ILE A 455 -6.14 21.87 22.62
C ILE A 455 -6.20 21.05 21.33
N LYS A 456 -6.23 21.73 20.20
CA LYS A 456 -6.23 21.12 18.87
C LYS A 456 -4.81 20.92 18.37
N ILE A 457 -4.45 19.65 18.20
CA ILE A 457 -3.14 19.22 17.71
C ILE A 457 -3.27 18.69 16.27
N LEU A 458 -2.55 19.31 15.34
CA LEU A 458 -2.43 18.85 13.95
C LEU A 458 -1.01 18.39 13.68
N THR A 459 -0.85 17.21 13.06
CA THR A 459 0.48 16.69 12.70
C THR A 459 0.57 16.37 11.21
N ALA A 460 1.73 16.65 10.63
CA ALA A 460 2.13 16.18 9.31
C ALA A 460 3.36 15.26 9.47
N GLU A 461 3.27 14.00 9.05
CA GLU A 461 4.27 12.96 9.33
C GLU A 461 4.63 12.18 8.06
N ASN A 462 5.88 11.75 7.92
CA ASN A 462 6.33 10.95 6.77
C ASN A 462 7.17 9.74 7.21
N PRO A 463 6.54 8.58 7.43
CA PRO A 463 5.09 8.34 7.56
C PRO A 463 4.59 8.50 9.03
N ILE A 464 3.30 8.28 9.30
CA ILE A 464 2.77 8.33 10.69
C ILE A 464 3.35 7.16 11.48
N GLU A 465 4.10 7.40 12.57
CA GLU A 465 4.77 6.32 13.31
C GLU A 465 3.83 5.62 14.31
N TYR A 466 2.98 6.39 15.00
CA TYR A 466 2.05 5.88 16.01
C TYR A 466 0.70 6.58 15.87
N VAL A 467 -0.36 5.80 15.74
CA VAL A 467 -1.74 6.33 15.65
C VAL A 467 -2.23 6.71 17.05
N CYS A 468 -2.79 7.91 17.18
CA CYS A 468 -3.29 8.46 18.43
C CYS A 468 -4.57 9.26 18.20
N ASP A 469 -5.68 8.82 18.79
CA ASP A 469 -7.01 9.44 18.63
C ASP A 469 -7.08 10.89 19.15
N ALA A 470 -6.17 11.26 20.05
CA ALA A 470 -6.06 12.60 20.61
C ALA A 470 -5.53 13.63 19.58
N PHE A 471 -4.83 13.17 18.54
CA PHE A 471 -4.21 14.03 17.54
C PHE A 471 -4.97 13.94 16.22
N ARG A 472 -4.79 14.92 15.34
CA ARG A 472 -5.22 14.80 13.94
C ARG A 472 -3.98 14.66 13.08
N GLN A 473 -3.67 13.42 12.75
CA GLN A 473 -2.43 13.05 12.10
C GLN A 473 -2.64 12.91 10.59
N HIS A 474 -1.74 13.51 9.82
CA HIS A 474 -1.79 13.51 8.37
C HIS A 474 -0.49 12.96 7.81
N GLU A 475 -0.60 11.91 7.00
CA GLU A 475 0.56 11.30 6.36
C GLU A 475 0.92 12.09 5.09
N VAL A 476 2.22 12.34 4.91
CA VAL A 476 2.79 12.92 3.70
C VAL A 476 2.74 11.91 2.57
N ASP A 477 2.23 12.35 1.42
CA ASP A 477 2.24 11.57 0.19
C ASP A 477 2.68 12.48 -0.96
N ASP A 478 3.97 12.40 -1.28
CA ASP A 478 4.56 13.21 -2.36
C ASP A 478 3.98 12.86 -3.73
N ARG A 479 3.46 11.63 -3.94
CA ARG A 479 2.88 11.20 -5.22
C ARG A 479 1.54 11.90 -5.49
N LEU A 480 0.78 12.15 -4.43
CA LEU A 480 -0.46 12.94 -4.48
C LEU A 480 -0.21 14.45 -4.31
N GLY A 481 1.05 14.86 -4.10
CA GLY A 481 1.44 16.24 -3.82
C GLY A 481 0.99 16.73 -2.45
N ASN A 482 0.83 15.83 -1.47
CA ASN A 482 0.55 16.15 -0.06
C ASN A 482 1.86 16.24 0.72
N THR A 483 2.60 17.32 0.51
CA THR A 483 3.90 17.58 1.14
C THR A 483 3.77 18.20 2.54
N PHE A 484 4.86 18.22 3.32
CA PHE A 484 4.92 18.94 4.60
C PHE A 484 4.47 20.40 4.46
N ALA A 485 5.09 21.16 3.55
CA ALA A 485 4.74 22.56 3.31
C ALA A 485 3.26 22.77 2.97
N LYS A 486 2.65 21.87 2.18
CA LYS A 486 1.22 21.95 1.84
C LYS A 486 0.32 21.72 3.06
N TYR A 487 0.68 20.76 3.93
CA TYR A 487 -0.03 20.56 5.19
C TYR A 487 0.13 21.76 6.12
N LEU A 488 1.34 22.30 6.31
CA LEU A 488 1.54 23.49 7.16
C LEU A 488 0.67 24.67 6.71
N ARG A 489 0.65 24.97 5.41
CA ARG A 489 -0.22 26.02 4.86
C ARG A 489 -1.69 25.78 5.16
N SER A 490 -2.11 24.52 5.16
CA SER A 490 -3.51 24.16 5.41
C SER A 490 -3.82 24.22 6.89
N PHE A 491 -2.91 23.75 7.75
CA PHE A 491 -3.05 23.77 9.20
C PHE A 491 -3.30 25.18 9.72
N LEU A 492 -2.64 26.21 9.19
CA LEU A 492 -2.89 27.61 9.56
C LEU A 492 -4.34 28.09 9.31
N ARG A 493 -5.13 27.37 8.50
CA ARG A 493 -6.56 27.64 8.26
C ARG A 493 -7.49 26.67 9.00
N HIS A 494 -6.92 25.76 9.78
CA HIS A 494 -7.65 24.78 10.58
C HIS A 494 -7.68 25.12 12.06
N ASP A 495 -7.33 26.35 12.45
CA ASP A 495 -7.40 26.82 13.85
C ASP A 495 -6.68 25.89 14.86
N PRO A 496 -5.38 25.54 14.65
CA PRO A 496 -4.63 24.70 15.56
C PRO A 496 -4.07 25.50 16.74
N ASP A 497 -3.87 24.84 17.88
CA ASP A 497 -3.06 25.38 18.97
C ASP A 497 -1.61 24.89 18.85
N VAL A 498 -1.45 23.62 18.47
CA VAL A 498 -0.16 22.95 18.34
C VAL A 498 -0.03 22.33 16.96
N ILE A 499 1.10 22.56 16.32
CA ILE A 499 1.47 21.97 15.03
C ILE A 499 2.69 21.09 15.23
N MET A 500 2.63 19.83 14.79
CA MET A 500 3.82 18.98 14.70
C MET A 500 4.16 18.70 13.23
N VAL A 501 5.42 18.91 12.90
CA VAL A 501 5.97 18.60 11.58
C VAL A 501 7.00 17.49 11.77
N GLY A 502 6.85 16.38 11.07
CA GLY A 502 7.71 15.21 11.25
C GLY A 502 9.19 15.56 11.12
N GLU A 503 9.53 16.42 10.17
CA GLU A 503 10.89 16.98 10.01
C GLU A 503 10.90 18.23 9.12
N ILE A 504 11.93 19.05 9.30
CA ILE A 504 12.25 20.17 8.40
C ILE A 504 13.43 19.76 7.52
N ARG A 505 13.16 19.50 6.23
CA ARG A 505 14.18 19.09 5.23
C ARG A 505 14.58 20.20 4.28
N ASP A 506 13.63 21.07 3.95
CA ASP A 506 13.72 22.10 2.92
C ASP A 506 13.38 23.49 3.47
N SER A 507 13.76 24.51 2.70
CA SER A 507 13.61 25.93 3.06
C SER A 507 12.16 26.35 3.19
N GLU A 508 11.28 25.86 2.31
CA GLU A 508 9.86 26.18 2.32
C GLU A 508 9.18 25.70 3.61
N THR A 509 9.42 24.46 4.00
CA THR A 509 8.91 23.88 5.25
C THR A 509 9.48 24.60 6.46
N ALA A 510 10.78 24.96 6.44
CA ALA A 510 11.42 25.71 7.50
C ALA A 510 10.78 27.09 7.70
N GLU A 511 10.66 27.88 6.62
CA GLU A 511 10.05 29.20 6.65
C GLU A 511 8.61 29.16 7.17
N LEU A 512 7.80 28.21 6.68
CA LEU A 512 6.41 28.05 7.13
C LEU A 512 6.33 27.66 8.61
N ALA A 513 7.21 26.78 9.10
CA ALA A 513 7.24 26.36 10.50
C ALA A 513 7.58 27.54 11.43
N PHE A 514 8.59 28.33 11.08
CA PHE A 514 8.99 29.51 11.86
C PHE A 514 7.94 30.63 11.80
N ARG A 515 7.26 30.83 10.67
CA ARG A 515 6.11 31.75 10.58
C ARG A 515 4.91 31.28 11.39
N ALA A 516 4.60 29.98 11.37
CA ALA A 516 3.55 29.43 12.22
C ALA A 516 3.84 29.69 13.70
N ALA A 517 5.09 29.46 14.12
CA ALA A 517 5.56 29.74 15.47
C ALA A 517 5.42 31.22 15.86
N GLN A 518 5.76 32.14 14.95
CA GLN A 518 5.65 33.58 15.17
C GLN A 518 4.18 34.07 15.21
N THR A 519 3.27 33.36 14.55
CA THR A 519 1.85 33.75 14.39
C THR A 519 0.92 33.14 15.43
N GLY A 520 1.45 32.68 16.57
CA GLY A 520 0.60 32.27 17.69
C GLY A 520 0.54 30.77 17.96
N HIS A 521 1.37 29.96 17.31
CA HIS A 521 1.29 28.50 17.42
C HIS A 521 2.51 27.91 18.13
N LEU A 522 2.30 26.87 18.95
CA LEU A 522 3.40 26.02 19.40
C LEU A 522 3.74 25.02 18.29
N VAL A 523 4.96 25.06 17.79
CA VAL A 523 5.45 24.19 16.73
C VAL A 523 6.46 23.20 17.29
N LEU A 524 6.25 21.91 17.04
CA LEU A 524 7.21 20.85 17.34
C LEU A 524 7.72 20.26 16.04
N SER A 525 9.03 20.08 15.91
CA SER A 525 9.58 19.45 14.71
C SER A 525 10.90 18.74 14.97
N THR A 526 11.37 17.99 13.97
CA THR A 526 12.73 17.46 13.96
C THR A 526 13.62 18.15 12.95
N LEU A 527 14.92 18.17 13.26
CA LEU A 527 15.96 18.66 12.36
C LEU A 527 17.15 17.71 12.41
N HIS A 528 17.75 17.42 11.26
CA HIS A 528 18.99 16.64 11.20
C HIS A 528 20.18 17.54 11.51
N ALA A 529 20.56 17.57 12.80
CA ALA A 529 21.76 18.21 13.30
C ALA A 529 22.48 17.27 14.28
N ASN A 530 23.81 17.45 14.40
CA ASN A 530 24.65 16.56 15.21
C ASN A 530 24.54 16.84 16.72
N ASP A 531 24.41 18.11 17.08
CA ASP A 531 24.24 18.62 18.45
C ASP A 531 23.17 19.73 18.46
N THR A 532 22.89 20.29 19.64
CA THR A 532 21.86 21.33 19.79
C THR A 532 22.21 22.63 19.06
N ILE A 533 23.44 23.12 19.20
CA ILE A 533 23.87 24.42 18.65
C ILE A 533 24.05 24.36 17.13
N SER A 534 24.44 23.22 16.57
CA SER A 534 24.56 23.01 15.12
C SER A 534 23.20 23.04 14.40
N ALA A 535 22.07 23.09 15.12
CA ALA A 535 20.79 23.40 14.52
C ALA A 535 20.75 24.81 13.93
N LEU A 536 21.47 25.77 14.52
CA LEU A 536 21.51 27.17 14.05
C LEU A 536 22.06 27.29 12.61
N PRO A 537 23.30 26.85 12.30
CA PRO A 537 23.81 26.93 10.93
C PRO A 537 22.93 26.13 9.97
N ARG A 538 22.35 25.00 10.40
CA ARG A 538 21.42 24.24 9.56
C ARG A 538 20.15 25.02 9.21
N LEU A 539 19.60 25.81 10.14
CA LEU A 539 18.45 26.68 9.88
C LEU A 539 18.80 27.84 8.95
N LEU A 540 19.99 28.44 9.13
CA LEU A 540 20.50 29.48 8.24
C LEU A 540 20.73 28.95 6.81
N ASP A 541 21.28 27.74 6.66
CA ASP A 541 21.45 27.06 5.36
C ASP A 541 20.11 26.77 4.67
N LEU A 542 19.05 26.55 5.46
CA LEU A 542 17.68 26.41 4.97
C LEU A 542 17.02 27.77 4.66
N GLY A 543 17.73 28.88 4.80
CA GLY A 543 17.25 30.21 4.45
C GLY A 543 16.32 30.84 5.50
N VAL A 544 16.31 30.35 6.74
CA VAL A 544 15.54 30.99 7.82
C VAL A 544 16.33 32.19 8.34
N ASP A 545 15.74 33.39 8.33
CA ASP A 545 16.38 34.60 8.82
C ASP A 545 16.74 34.50 10.31
N ALA A 546 17.93 35.02 10.67
CA ALA A 546 18.43 35.04 12.05
C ALA A 546 17.42 35.67 13.04
N ASN A 547 16.75 36.76 12.63
CA ASN A 547 15.72 37.41 13.43
C ASN A 547 14.50 36.50 13.69
N LEU A 548 14.07 35.71 12.69
CA LEU A 548 12.98 34.73 12.86
C LEU A 548 13.40 33.58 13.77
N ILE A 549 14.66 33.14 13.66
CA ILE A 549 15.20 32.10 14.53
C ILE A 549 15.17 32.58 15.97
N THR A 550 15.75 33.74 16.26
CA THR A 550 15.87 34.25 17.62
C THR A 550 14.53 34.65 18.24
N SER A 551 13.55 35.10 17.45
CA SER A 551 12.23 35.46 17.97
C SER A 551 11.34 34.26 18.28
N SER A 552 11.56 33.12 17.60
CA SER A 552 10.62 32.00 17.63
C SER A 552 11.19 30.71 18.24
N LEU A 553 12.52 30.51 18.25
CA LEU A 553 13.15 29.29 18.76
C LEU A 553 13.12 29.24 20.29
N LEU A 554 12.31 28.35 20.85
CA LEU A 554 12.20 28.13 22.29
C LEU A 554 13.32 27.24 22.84
N GLY A 555 13.71 26.23 22.06
CA GLY A 555 14.79 25.34 22.43
C GLY A 555 15.04 24.22 21.43
N VAL A 556 16.24 23.65 21.51
CA VAL A 556 16.70 22.53 20.72
C VAL A 556 17.11 21.40 21.65
N LEU A 557 16.48 20.24 21.50
CA LEU A 557 16.80 19.01 22.22
C LEU A 557 17.56 18.06 21.29
N SER A 558 18.86 17.85 21.51
CA SER A 558 19.63 16.83 20.81
C SER A 558 19.60 15.53 21.61
N GLN A 559 19.42 14.40 20.93
CA GLN A 559 19.34 13.11 21.61
C GLN A 559 20.08 11.97 20.92
N ARG A 560 20.42 10.97 21.74
CA ARG A 560 20.96 9.66 21.37
C ARG A 560 20.27 8.58 22.20
N LEU A 561 20.36 7.33 21.75
CA LEU A 561 19.95 6.16 22.54
C LEU A 561 21.18 5.29 22.80
N ALA A 562 21.38 4.95 24.06
CA ALA A 562 22.33 3.93 24.50
C ALA A 562 21.56 2.73 25.08
N ARG A 563 22.17 1.56 25.03
CA ARG A 563 21.61 0.33 25.59
C ARG A 563 21.74 0.32 27.11
N GLU A 564 20.73 -0.21 27.79
CA GLU A 564 20.74 -0.34 29.24
C GLU A 564 21.36 -1.68 29.66
N VAL A 565 22.25 -1.65 30.64
CA VAL A 565 22.89 -2.85 31.21
C VAL A 565 21.82 -3.76 31.80
N CYS A 566 21.86 -5.03 31.43
CA CYS A 566 20.89 -6.03 31.89
C CYS A 566 20.90 -6.14 33.42
N SER A 567 19.74 -5.92 34.06
CA SER A 567 19.58 -5.99 35.52
C SER A 567 19.91 -7.35 36.12
N GLU A 568 19.61 -8.44 35.40
CA GLU A 568 19.78 -9.83 35.86
C GLU A 568 21.24 -10.29 35.88
N CYS A 569 22.06 -9.77 34.96
CA CYS A 569 23.44 -10.22 34.77
C CYS A 569 24.45 -9.09 34.93
N ARG A 570 24.03 -8.00 35.58
CA ARG A 570 24.86 -6.86 35.94
C ARG A 570 25.95 -7.31 36.91
N GLU A 571 27.19 -7.05 36.54
CA GLU A 571 28.38 -7.33 37.36
C GLU A 571 29.31 -6.12 37.40
N ARG A 572 30.20 -6.11 38.39
CA ARG A 572 31.28 -5.14 38.45
C ARG A 572 32.36 -5.51 37.44
N TYR A 573 32.98 -4.51 36.84
CA TYR A 573 34.17 -4.69 36.01
C TYR A 573 35.18 -3.56 36.27
N THR A 574 36.32 -3.64 35.62
CA THR A 574 37.28 -2.54 35.55
C THR A 574 37.49 -2.23 34.07
N PRO A 575 37.19 -1.01 33.59
CA PRO A 575 37.49 -0.63 32.22
C PRO A 575 39.00 -0.70 31.95
N PRO A 576 39.40 -0.99 30.71
CA PRO A 576 40.81 -0.88 30.31
C PRO A 576 41.38 0.51 30.60
N ALA A 577 42.62 0.58 31.08
CA ALA A 577 43.23 1.83 31.56
C ALA A 577 43.40 2.88 30.45
N ASP A 578 43.69 2.43 29.23
CA ASP A 578 43.76 3.22 28.00
C ASP A 578 42.43 3.94 27.68
N LEU A 579 41.30 3.27 27.88
CA LEU A 579 39.97 3.86 27.67
C LEU A 579 39.59 4.94 28.71
N LEU A 580 40.19 4.89 29.90
CA LEU A 580 39.91 5.84 30.98
C LEU A 580 40.63 7.18 30.77
N GLU A 581 41.92 7.14 30.43
CA GLU A 581 42.77 8.34 30.30
C GLU A 581 42.33 9.25 29.14
N ASP A 582 41.97 8.67 27.99
CA ASP A 582 41.65 9.43 26.78
C ASP A 582 40.28 10.12 26.81
N ILE A 583 39.32 9.62 27.60
CA ILE A 583 37.90 9.99 27.50
C ILE A 583 37.36 10.62 28.78
N LEU A 584 37.71 10.08 29.95
CA LEU A 584 37.05 10.41 31.23
C LEU A 584 37.93 11.23 32.16
N GLY A 585 39.25 11.30 31.90
CA GLY A 585 40.22 11.75 32.88
C GLY A 585 40.35 10.73 34.02
N THR A 586 40.70 11.19 35.22
CA THR A 586 40.83 10.33 36.41
C THR A 586 39.47 10.19 37.11
N PRO A 587 38.78 9.03 37.03
CA PRO A 587 37.53 8.83 37.77
C PRO A 587 37.78 8.82 39.29
N PRO A 588 36.75 9.09 40.12
CA PRO A 588 36.84 8.95 41.56
C PRO A 588 37.30 7.54 41.95
N ALA A 589 38.16 7.43 42.97
CA ALA A 589 38.73 6.14 43.37
C ALA A 589 37.67 5.11 43.79
N ASP A 590 36.50 5.57 44.25
CA ASP A 590 35.36 4.76 44.66
C ASP A 590 34.33 4.52 43.54
N PHE A 591 34.61 4.98 42.32
CA PHE A 591 33.70 4.83 41.19
C PHE A 591 33.47 3.35 40.85
N ARG A 592 32.20 2.96 40.75
CA ARG A 592 31.80 1.58 40.50
C ARG A 592 31.36 1.41 39.05
N TRP A 593 32.16 0.64 38.32
CA TRP A 593 31.87 0.30 36.93
C TRP A 593 31.00 -0.95 36.85
N TYR A 594 29.99 -0.91 35.97
CA TYR A 594 29.06 -2.00 35.77
C TYR A 594 28.97 -2.39 34.30
N ARG A 595 28.93 -3.69 34.02
CA ARG A 595 28.64 -4.24 32.69
C ARG A 595 27.65 -5.41 32.84
N GLY A 596 27.02 -5.80 31.74
CA GLY A 596 26.28 -7.06 31.70
C GLY A 596 27.19 -8.18 31.21
N ARG A 597 27.30 -9.27 31.97
CA ARG A 597 28.10 -10.45 31.56
C ARG A 597 27.48 -11.25 30.41
N GLY A 598 26.20 -11.03 30.14
CA GLY A 598 25.39 -11.85 29.24
C GLY A 598 24.67 -12.99 29.97
N CYS A 599 23.36 -13.13 29.75
CA CYS A 599 22.56 -14.23 30.26
C CYS A 599 21.36 -14.50 29.34
N SER A 600 20.60 -15.55 29.62
CA SER A 600 19.42 -15.91 28.81
C SER A 600 18.39 -14.78 28.71
N SER A 601 18.19 -13.98 29.76
CA SER A 601 17.20 -12.88 29.74
C SER A 601 17.56 -11.72 28.82
N CYS A 602 18.84 -11.54 28.50
CA CYS A 602 19.35 -10.53 27.58
C CYS A 602 19.94 -11.13 26.29
N ASN A 603 19.63 -12.40 26.01
CA ASN A 603 20.17 -13.15 24.87
C ASN A 603 21.69 -13.10 24.80
N TYR A 604 22.35 -13.17 25.96
CA TYR A 604 23.80 -13.14 26.11
C TYR A 604 24.49 -11.85 25.61
N THR A 605 23.73 -10.78 25.35
CA THR A 605 24.31 -9.50 24.88
C THR A 605 24.86 -8.64 26.02
N GLY A 606 24.41 -8.86 27.25
CA GLY A 606 24.70 -8.00 28.40
C GLY A 606 23.80 -6.77 28.52
N TYR A 607 22.92 -6.52 27.55
CA TYR A 607 22.03 -5.35 27.54
C TYR A 607 20.56 -5.74 27.37
N ARG A 608 19.67 -4.95 27.97
CA ARG A 608 18.23 -5.13 27.79
C ARG A 608 17.53 -3.77 27.91
N GLY A 609 16.91 -3.33 26.83
CA GLY A 609 16.28 -2.02 26.75
C GLY A 609 17.27 -0.93 26.35
N ARG A 610 16.75 0.30 26.27
CA ARG A 610 17.48 1.49 25.86
C ARG A 610 17.17 2.63 26.81
N LEU A 611 18.17 3.47 27.05
CA LEU A 611 18.06 4.73 27.74
C LEU A 611 18.35 5.88 26.79
N ILE A 612 17.66 6.99 27.00
CA ILE A 612 17.86 8.22 26.26
C ILE A 612 19.09 8.96 26.80
N LEU A 613 19.84 9.65 25.96
CA LEU A 613 20.89 10.59 26.35
C LEU A 613 20.58 11.92 25.66
N THR A 614 20.53 13.00 26.41
CA THR A 614 19.99 14.28 25.91
C THR A 614 20.86 15.49 26.24
N GLU A 615 20.94 16.41 25.29
CA GLU A 615 21.38 17.79 25.48
C GLU A 615 20.22 18.72 25.17
N LEU A 616 20.03 19.78 25.96
CA LEU A 616 18.99 20.78 25.73
C LEU A 616 19.58 22.18 25.79
N TRP A 617 19.50 22.89 24.66
CA TRP A 617 19.82 24.31 24.58
C TRP A 617 18.52 25.12 24.49
N ALA A 618 18.41 26.16 25.29
CA ALA A 618 17.36 27.16 25.19
C ALA A 618 18.04 28.53 25.06
N PRO A 619 17.89 29.24 23.92
CA PRO A 619 18.56 30.52 23.70
C PRO A 619 18.29 31.52 24.82
N ASN A 620 19.34 32.21 25.28
CA ASN A 620 19.22 33.34 26.20
C ASN A 620 19.39 34.68 25.47
N ASP A 621 19.25 35.81 26.17
CA ASP A 621 19.37 37.14 25.57
C ASP A 621 20.74 37.40 24.93
N ALA A 622 21.82 36.84 25.49
CA ALA A 622 23.16 36.98 24.90
C ALA A 622 23.27 36.22 23.57
N ASP A 623 22.72 35.00 23.51
CA ASP A 623 22.65 34.21 22.28
C ASP A 623 21.86 34.96 21.21
N VAL A 624 20.70 35.53 21.59
CA VAL A 624 19.85 36.32 20.69
C VAL A 624 20.60 37.50 20.08
N VAL A 625 21.34 38.26 20.90
CA VAL A 625 22.14 39.40 20.43
C VAL A 625 23.25 38.96 19.47
N LEU A 626 23.97 37.89 19.81
CA LEU A 626 25.07 37.38 18.98
C LEU A 626 24.56 36.86 17.63
N ILE A 627 23.45 36.11 17.62
CA ILE A 627 22.85 35.55 16.41
C ILE A 627 22.36 36.69 15.49
N ASN A 628 21.64 37.69 16.02
CA ASN A 628 21.08 38.78 15.21
C ASN A 628 22.14 39.72 14.62
N ARG A 629 23.32 39.82 15.25
CA ARG A 629 24.45 40.61 14.72
C ARG A 629 25.33 39.82 13.75
N GLY A 630 25.03 38.53 13.52
CA GLY A 630 25.84 37.67 12.67
C GLY A 630 27.23 37.40 13.25
N ALA A 631 27.34 37.26 14.57
CA ALA A 631 28.61 36.94 15.23
C ALA A 631 29.19 35.61 14.71
N PRO A 632 30.52 35.42 14.76
CA PRO A 632 31.14 34.14 14.44
C PRO A 632 30.50 33.00 15.23
N PHE A 633 30.29 31.86 14.56
CA PHE A 633 29.59 30.71 15.15
C PHE A 633 30.21 30.21 16.45
N GLU A 634 31.53 30.30 16.60
CA GLU A 634 32.22 29.91 17.84
C GLU A 634 31.89 30.83 19.02
N GLU A 635 31.64 32.12 18.80
CA GLU A 635 31.20 33.04 19.86
C GLU A 635 29.80 32.69 20.34
N VAL A 636 28.88 32.41 19.41
CA VAL A 636 27.52 31.93 19.71
C VAL A 636 27.60 30.60 20.47
N ARG A 637 28.46 29.68 20.03
CA ARG A 637 28.67 28.38 20.67
C ARG A 637 29.13 28.53 22.12
N GLN A 638 30.12 29.40 22.37
CA GLN A 638 30.62 29.66 23.72
C GLN A 638 29.58 30.31 24.63
N SER A 639 28.73 31.18 24.09
CA SER A 639 27.61 31.78 24.85
C SER A 639 26.58 30.72 25.22
N ALA A 640 26.10 29.96 24.24
CA ALA A 640 25.06 28.95 24.40
C ALA A 640 25.48 27.81 25.34
N GLN A 641 26.77 27.42 25.34
CA GLN A 641 27.29 26.41 26.28
C GLN A 641 27.07 26.75 27.75
N LYS A 642 26.90 28.02 28.11
CA LYS A 642 26.66 28.44 29.50
C LYS A 642 25.25 28.10 30.00
N THR A 643 24.28 27.94 29.08
CA THR A 643 22.87 27.66 29.41
C THR A 643 22.41 26.29 28.92
N THR A 644 23.17 25.66 28.02
CA THR A 644 22.91 24.31 27.55
C THR A 644 23.07 23.30 28.69
N LEU A 645 22.08 22.42 28.83
CA LEU A 645 22.18 21.23 29.68
C LEU A 645 22.90 20.14 28.88
N PRO A 646 24.16 19.78 29.19
CA PRO A 646 24.98 18.92 28.33
C PRO A 646 24.55 17.45 28.33
N MET A 647 24.75 16.77 27.20
CA MET A 647 24.58 15.31 27.08
C MET A 647 25.63 14.53 27.89
N ALA A 648 26.80 15.12 28.09
CA ALA A 648 27.87 14.56 28.89
C ALA A 648 27.43 14.34 30.35
N ASP A 649 26.72 15.31 30.95
CA ASP A 649 26.19 15.18 32.33
C ASP A 649 25.17 14.05 32.44
N ASP A 650 24.27 13.94 31.46
CA ASP A 650 23.25 12.89 31.40
C ASP A 650 23.90 11.50 31.27
N ALA A 651 24.93 11.38 30.43
CA ALA A 651 25.72 10.17 30.29
C ALA A 651 26.48 9.83 31.58
N ALA A 652 27.13 10.81 32.20
CA ALA A 652 27.89 10.62 33.45
C ALA A 652 26.98 10.17 34.61
N GLU A 653 25.77 10.73 34.71
CA GLU A 653 24.79 10.32 35.72
C GLU A 653 24.33 8.87 35.50
N LYS A 654 23.96 8.49 34.27
CA LYS A 654 23.52 7.12 33.94
C LYS A 654 24.64 6.09 34.07
N LEU A 655 25.89 6.50 33.83
CA LEU A 655 27.08 5.69 34.07
C LEU A 655 27.31 5.48 35.58
N ARG A 656 27.22 6.53 36.41
CA ARG A 656 27.29 6.43 37.89
C ARG A 656 26.22 5.51 38.47
N GLN A 657 25.01 5.53 37.89
CA GLN A 657 23.90 4.66 38.28
C GLN A 657 24.10 3.19 37.85
N GLY A 658 25.13 2.89 37.05
CA GLY A 658 25.37 1.55 36.50
C GLY A 658 24.28 1.09 35.55
N ARG A 659 23.61 2.04 34.87
CA ARG A 659 22.57 1.76 33.87
C ARG A 659 23.14 1.59 32.47
N THR A 660 24.33 2.13 32.21
CA THR A 660 25.11 1.89 31.00
C THR A 660 26.57 1.65 31.39
N ASN A 661 27.42 1.29 30.43
CA ASN A 661 28.86 1.18 30.60
C ASN A 661 29.61 2.11 29.64
N LEU A 662 30.94 2.15 29.77
CA LEU A 662 31.80 3.05 29.01
C LEU A 662 31.79 2.72 27.51
N GLU A 663 31.89 1.45 27.16
CA GLU A 663 31.92 0.96 25.79
C GLU A 663 30.67 1.39 25.01
N GLU A 664 29.51 1.33 25.66
CA GLU A 664 28.25 1.74 25.07
C GLU A 664 28.13 3.26 24.92
N LEU A 665 28.67 4.03 25.87
CA LEU A 665 28.73 5.49 25.76
C LEU A 665 29.62 5.94 24.61
N ILE A 666 30.78 5.30 24.42
CA ILE A 666 31.69 5.55 23.29
C ILE A 666 30.99 5.29 21.96
N ARG A 667 30.18 4.23 21.89
CA ARG A 667 29.40 3.89 20.70
C ARG A 667 28.28 4.90 20.42
N ALA A 668 27.60 5.38 21.46
CA ALA A 668 26.35 6.14 21.31
C ALA A 668 26.55 7.66 21.25
N LEU A 669 27.54 8.20 21.96
CA LEU A 669 27.77 9.63 22.08
C LEU A 669 28.52 10.21 20.88
N PRO A 670 28.20 11.44 20.44
CA PRO A 670 29.04 12.17 19.50
C PRO A 670 30.40 12.54 20.14
N HIS A 671 31.44 12.67 19.32
CA HIS A 671 32.79 13.06 19.77
C HIS A 671 32.84 14.37 20.59
N SER A 672 31.93 15.31 20.33
CA SER A 672 31.80 16.55 21.13
C SER A 672 31.37 16.26 22.57
N ALA A 673 30.35 15.43 22.76
CA ALA A 673 29.86 15.05 24.08
C ALA A 673 30.87 14.15 24.83
N LEU A 674 31.55 13.24 24.11
CA LEU A 674 32.61 12.41 24.71
C LEU A 674 33.73 13.25 25.31
N ARG A 675 34.18 14.30 24.61
CA ARG A 675 35.24 15.19 25.11
C ARG A 675 34.85 15.99 26.36
N GLN A 676 33.55 16.18 26.58
CA GLN A 676 33.00 16.86 27.76
C GLN A 676 32.68 15.89 28.90
N LEU A 677 32.74 14.57 28.66
CA LEU A 677 32.39 13.56 29.66
C LEU A 677 33.40 13.62 30.82
N ARG A 678 32.94 14.06 31.97
CA ARG A 678 33.73 14.13 33.20
C ARG A 678 33.00 13.41 34.32
N LEU A 679 33.78 12.70 35.14
CA LEU A 679 33.31 12.01 36.33
C LEU A 679 33.75 12.75 37.58
N ASP A 680 33.57 14.06 37.63
CA ASP A 680 34.00 14.84 38.78
C ASP A 680 33.29 14.35 40.07
N ALA A 681 34.00 14.41 41.19
CA ALA A 681 33.43 14.19 42.51
C ALA A 681 32.50 15.36 42.83
N ASN A 682 31.24 15.08 43.15
CA ASN A 682 30.24 16.07 43.54
C ASN A 682 30.75 17.01 44.65
#